data_AF-A0A7Y6RF55-F1
#
_entry.id   AF-A0A7Y6RF55-F1
#
_cell.length_a   1.000
_cell.length_b   1.000
_cell.length_c   1.000
_cell.angle_alpha   90.00
_cell.angle_beta   90.00
_cell.angle_gamma   90.00
#
_symmetry.space_group_name_H-M   'P 1'
#
loop_
_entity.id
_entity.type
_entity.pdbx_description
1 polymer ?
#
loop_
_entity_poly.entity_id
_entity_poly.type
_entity_poly.pdbx_seq_one_letter_code
_entity_poly.pdbx_strand_id
1 'polypeptide(L)'
;MADKAIKFVEAYLSYLQRLAEHLLSTHPAISSRINTLLELPAKPEQPLFFLFDESLNWHSMTASDLPDVPLFDWPLPPNLFRHRLAQQLPLLGVDNEIVDGWLGHAEKSVATYGDTSARCWMDDWTAYRKEVNELFERLSFDLLVPPASLPLAPSVCGLRDSTTPSRAFGQRLREKNRRLATRNVIRVALNDIELFLKGRDIAALSADDINQLGRQMLLQQGKTPYPSAALRFSVLTRLLERHESPHRHAFQRRYIPMLPEKTLIHEHAPAYAALMTQLTHWASTVRPYATRTHCSKRQALALGALLLCIEKRICYMRLLKDVCQGDNFRLLYHRKAYYLEYSEQLNSTSWQAPVQRHTVPYHVASLLTYGQRLTSTKALDDPWTIPKQAPPLPEAFIQCCESQKCITIQQVLGQAAAIVDQANLLGLPGAVAGALAGRIVATSLPVQAHIRMVHGKSLMFPPSAVNTEDSELPTTLPSLLRASGDKYELQQQAVLLFKEVKQILDGYTKPQAKITAKSLEQLVTQRNGKVSSAIMLLVIWIAAVIRSGKGRAGRRFKPFESSSIHRYWGALRKLFEELAYGVDLMTLGSEEITAFYAGLVDYQETQLSDMSYFSHRLRSFHRVAASLGVEEPDWDELPVAEQGRHVRAEMLSEREYLETLKRIETSQRDPDIACLLQFVLLCAYRFGLRLDEARGLLRRDWCESHGYCWVLIRNNRYRTLKSEASRRAVPLLFSLDATEQRTLNAVLNRHDALLGGEASIPLLGEMRDGKVDIALSASAISAAEIDALRHVSGSPTLSLHHARHAFYNITAAALLQLNTPVATKITQHVDSAHLRQMVMGQQHYCSRRVMMGLARLMGHRQPSTGLLNYNHLILEWADALTPVKGANGSILKEAIKLQDFKRYTPSSALPQVLPLFHEPTPHLLMKALRLGALRQNVRRASEALGLSPGHAAILEDVVKVAENNMRFKIRGKDQWVTSQDYPLGLLRSISDAAWDRLLEHTKEIDSETLTTNEALELNEIAGQVGRHRHLLMSEARHVEVVALTVTAFKVAHGNYEVVGKNFSDDIKSMLLPYGLKEVSDMDIQLDMFEVVKSSREMKYQQYAGLLLTKNESDVVRNRYELAVAYLVTATYLYVKEKGLNVS
;
A
#
# COMPACT_ATOMS: atom_id res chain seq x y z
N MET A 1 27.31 1.07 29.15
CA MET A 1 27.41 1.57 30.55
C MET A 1 28.43 2.69 30.57
N ALA A 2 28.33 3.65 31.50
CA ALA A 2 29.38 4.65 31.68
C ALA A 2 30.73 3.97 32.01
N ASP A 3 31.83 4.53 31.55
CA ASP A 3 33.16 3.89 31.62
C ASP A 3 33.62 3.68 33.06
N LYS A 4 33.36 4.64 33.95
CA LYS A 4 33.64 4.50 35.38
C LYS A 4 32.74 3.47 36.06
N ALA A 5 31.48 3.35 35.63
CA ALA A 5 30.59 2.28 36.09
C ALA A 5 31.11 0.89 35.71
N ILE A 6 31.68 0.74 34.51
CA ILE A 6 32.33 -0.52 34.09
C ILE A 6 33.46 -0.87 35.05
N LYS A 7 34.34 0.08 35.37
CA LYS A 7 35.44 -0.12 36.33
C LYS A 7 34.95 -0.51 37.73
N PHE A 8 33.82 0.02 38.21
CA PHE A 8 33.21 -0.42 39.46
C PHE A 8 32.80 -1.89 39.41
N VAL A 9 32.17 -2.32 38.31
CA VAL A 9 31.76 -3.72 38.12
C VAL A 9 33.00 -4.61 38.02
N GLU A 10 34.04 -4.21 37.30
CA GLU A 10 35.30 -4.96 37.21
C GLU A 10 35.94 -5.16 38.60
N ALA A 11 36.04 -4.10 39.41
CA ALA A 11 36.55 -4.19 40.78
C ALA A 11 35.70 -5.12 41.66
N TYR A 12 34.38 -5.08 41.51
CA TYR A 12 33.46 -5.98 42.21
C TYR A 12 33.61 -7.44 41.76
N LEU A 13 33.78 -7.70 40.46
CA LEU A 13 34.05 -9.05 39.94
C LEU A 13 35.38 -9.59 40.47
N SER A 14 36.43 -8.77 40.54
CA SER A 14 37.69 -9.14 41.18
C SER A 14 37.55 -9.42 42.68
N TYR A 15 36.70 -8.67 43.38
CA TYR A 15 36.35 -8.97 44.77
C TYR A 15 35.64 -10.33 44.92
N LEU A 16 34.65 -10.60 44.07
CA LEU A 16 33.93 -11.88 44.09
C LEU A 16 34.85 -13.08 43.81
N GLN A 17 35.84 -12.93 42.94
CA GLN A 17 36.85 -13.97 42.69
C GLN A 17 37.65 -14.29 43.96
N ARG A 18 38.18 -13.25 44.63
CA ARG A 18 38.91 -13.43 45.90
C ARG A 18 38.02 -14.02 47.00
N LEU A 19 36.74 -13.63 47.04
CA LEU A 19 35.76 -14.17 47.99
C LEU A 19 35.50 -15.67 47.72
N ALA A 20 35.36 -16.08 46.46
CA ALA A 20 35.18 -17.47 46.09
C ALA A 20 36.40 -18.33 46.49
N GLU A 21 37.62 -17.83 46.26
CA GLU A 21 38.86 -18.49 46.69
C GLU A 21 38.93 -18.64 48.21
N HIS A 22 38.56 -17.61 48.97
CA HIS A 22 38.54 -17.64 50.44
C HIS A 22 37.53 -18.62 51.02
N LEU A 23 36.36 -18.76 50.38
CA LEU A 23 35.29 -19.67 50.82
C LEU A 23 35.49 -21.11 50.37
N LEU A 24 36.47 -21.41 49.50
CA LEU A 24 36.64 -22.75 48.92
C LEU A 24 36.88 -23.83 49.99
N SER A 25 37.65 -23.52 51.03
CA SER A 25 38.01 -24.47 52.10
C SER A 25 36.92 -24.62 53.18
N THR A 26 36.10 -23.59 53.39
CA THR A 26 35.10 -23.55 54.47
C THR A 26 33.66 -23.79 54.00
N HIS A 27 33.31 -23.29 52.80
CA HIS A 27 31.96 -23.36 52.21
C HIS A 27 32.04 -23.61 50.70
N PRO A 28 32.48 -24.83 50.27
CA PRO A 28 32.78 -25.13 48.87
C PRO A 28 31.57 -24.98 47.94
N ALA A 29 30.35 -25.25 48.42
CA ALA A 29 29.12 -25.06 47.64
C ALA A 29 28.86 -23.59 47.30
N ILE A 30 29.14 -22.67 48.23
CA ILE A 30 28.99 -21.22 48.01
C ILE A 30 30.07 -20.71 47.07
N SER A 31 31.32 -21.14 47.28
CA SER A 31 32.45 -20.85 46.38
C SER A 31 32.14 -21.27 44.93
N SER A 32 31.65 -22.51 44.74
CA SER A 32 31.24 -23.01 43.43
C SER A 32 30.15 -22.14 42.79
N ARG A 33 29.12 -21.73 43.55
CA ARG A 33 28.04 -20.85 43.06
C ARG A 33 28.54 -19.46 42.65
N ILE A 34 29.52 -18.89 43.37
CA ILE A 34 30.16 -17.61 42.99
C ILE A 34 31.03 -17.79 41.74
N ASN A 35 31.82 -18.86 41.64
CA ASN A 35 32.60 -19.14 40.43
C ASN A 35 31.71 -19.34 39.19
N THR A 36 30.60 -20.07 39.32
CA THR A 36 29.61 -20.20 38.24
C THR A 36 28.99 -18.86 37.85
N LEU A 37 28.83 -17.92 38.80
CA LEU A 37 28.36 -16.56 38.51
C LEU A 37 29.40 -15.73 37.73
N LEU A 38 30.69 -15.99 37.92
CA LEU A 38 31.81 -15.33 37.22
C LEU A 38 32.03 -15.90 35.80
N GLU A 39 31.69 -17.18 35.57
CA GLU A 39 31.79 -17.89 34.29
C GLU A 39 30.63 -17.57 33.31
N LEU A 40 30.29 -16.28 33.13
CA LEU A 40 29.23 -15.87 32.19
C LEU A 40 29.46 -16.48 30.79
N PRO A 41 28.43 -17.11 30.16
CA PRO A 41 27.01 -16.97 30.41
C PRO A 41 26.34 -18.18 31.11
N ALA A 42 26.93 -18.75 32.17
CA ALA A 42 26.26 -19.80 32.94
C ALA A 42 24.89 -19.34 33.49
N LYS A 43 23.93 -20.27 33.67
CA LYS A 43 22.62 -19.98 34.29
C LYS A 43 22.84 -19.69 35.78
N PRO A 44 22.79 -18.42 36.23
CA PRO A 44 23.18 -18.11 37.59
C PRO A 44 22.08 -18.54 38.56
N GLU A 45 22.48 -19.18 39.65
CA GLU A 45 21.57 -19.60 40.73
C GLU A 45 21.32 -18.49 41.77
N GLN A 46 22.03 -17.36 41.64
CA GLN A 46 21.92 -16.18 42.51
C GLN A 46 22.12 -14.87 41.73
N PRO A 47 21.62 -13.72 42.22
CA PRO A 47 21.84 -12.42 41.57
C PRO A 47 23.31 -12.00 41.62
N LEU A 48 23.75 -11.18 40.64
CA LEU A 48 25.13 -10.67 40.59
C LEU A 48 25.45 -9.74 41.78
N PHE A 49 24.51 -8.85 42.12
CA PHE A 49 24.61 -7.95 43.26
C PHE A 49 23.74 -8.48 44.40
N PHE A 50 24.38 -8.92 45.48
CA PHE A 50 23.73 -9.56 46.62
C PHE A 50 24.43 -9.22 47.93
N LEU A 51 23.72 -9.42 49.04
CA LEU A 51 24.27 -9.44 50.39
C LEU A 51 24.10 -10.83 51.00
N PHE A 52 25.07 -11.27 51.78
CA PHE A 52 24.92 -12.45 52.63
C PHE A 52 24.36 -12.04 53.99
N ASP A 53 23.41 -12.81 54.52
CA ASP A 53 23.05 -12.75 55.94
C ASP A 53 24.05 -13.54 56.81
N GLU A 54 23.85 -13.54 58.12
CA GLU A 54 24.68 -14.27 59.08
C GLU A 54 24.74 -15.80 58.81
N SER A 55 23.74 -16.33 58.11
CA SER A 55 23.66 -17.73 57.68
C SER A 55 24.19 -17.96 56.26
N LEU A 56 24.83 -16.95 55.66
CA LEU A 56 25.36 -16.97 54.29
C LEU A 56 24.29 -17.22 53.20
N ASN A 57 23.03 -16.90 53.47
CA ASN A 57 22.00 -16.86 52.43
C ASN A 57 22.07 -15.54 51.68
N TRP A 58 21.90 -15.59 50.36
CA TRP A 58 21.91 -14.39 49.53
C TRP A 58 20.57 -13.66 49.59
N HIS A 59 20.66 -12.34 49.64
CA HIS A 59 19.54 -11.41 49.48
C HIS A 59 19.84 -10.48 48.30
N SER A 60 18.90 -10.36 47.36
CA SER A 60 19.06 -9.49 46.19
C SER A 60 19.11 -8.03 46.63
N MET A 61 20.02 -7.22 46.10
CA MET A 61 20.08 -5.77 46.37
C MET A 61 18.81 -5.00 45.98
N THR A 62 17.89 -5.63 45.25
CA THR A 62 16.57 -5.08 44.89
C THR A 62 15.44 -5.49 45.86
N ALA A 63 15.75 -6.27 46.90
CA ALA A 63 14.79 -6.73 47.88
C ALA A 63 14.48 -5.62 48.90
N SER A 64 13.26 -5.59 49.41
CA SER A 64 12.82 -4.61 50.43
C SER A 64 13.26 -5.01 51.85
N ASP A 65 13.68 -6.27 52.01
CA ASP A 65 14.02 -6.97 53.23
C ASP A 65 15.52 -7.33 53.22
N LEU A 66 16.40 -6.34 53.11
CA LEU A 66 17.85 -6.56 53.23
C LEU A 66 18.22 -6.81 54.70
N PRO A 67 19.07 -7.81 55.02
CA PRO A 67 19.42 -8.17 56.40
C PRO A 67 20.20 -7.04 57.09
N ASP A 68 19.64 -6.53 58.20
CA ASP A 68 20.16 -5.70 59.31
C ASP A 68 21.29 -4.67 59.09
N VAL A 69 21.56 -4.25 57.86
CA VAL A 69 22.47 -3.13 57.58
C VAL A 69 21.67 -2.03 56.86
N PRO A 70 21.32 -0.92 57.53
CA PRO A 70 21.03 0.31 56.80
C PRO A 70 22.34 0.74 56.15
N LEU A 71 22.60 0.24 54.93
CA LEU A 71 23.84 0.47 54.17
C LEU A 71 24.25 1.95 54.17
N PHE A 72 23.25 2.83 54.16
CA PHE A 72 23.31 4.26 54.45
C PHE A 72 21.87 4.77 54.60
N ASP A 73 21.67 5.89 55.31
CA ASP A 73 20.35 6.52 55.45
C ASP A 73 19.94 7.16 54.11
N TRP A 74 19.15 6.44 53.31
CA TRP A 74 18.74 6.85 51.97
C TRP A 74 17.25 7.26 51.96
N PRO A 75 16.93 8.56 52.04
CA PRO A 75 15.54 9.03 52.10
C PRO A 75 14.83 8.96 50.74
N LEU A 76 15.50 8.50 49.69
CA LEU A 76 15.01 8.57 48.31
C LEU A 76 14.51 7.21 47.79
N PRO A 77 13.55 7.20 46.83
CA PRO A 77 12.98 5.95 46.33
C PRO A 77 14.02 5.02 45.66
N PRO A 78 13.83 3.68 45.70
CA PRO A 78 14.76 2.71 45.09
C PRO A 78 15.00 2.89 43.59
N ASN A 79 14.05 3.46 42.86
CA ASN A 79 14.13 3.68 41.41
C ASN A 79 14.62 5.09 41.02
N LEU A 80 15.09 5.91 41.96
CA LEU A 80 15.48 7.30 41.72
C LEU A 80 16.46 7.46 40.54
N PHE A 81 17.52 6.64 40.49
CA PHE A 81 18.53 6.77 39.44
C PHE A 81 17.98 6.51 38.04
N ARG A 82 16.94 5.68 37.91
CA ARG A 82 16.22 5.47 36.65
C ARG A 82 15.45 6.72 36.23
N HIS A 83 14.80 7.39 37.18
CA HIS A 83 14.13 8.68 36.93
C HIS A 83 15.13 9.80 36.61
N ARG A 84 16.28 9.82 37.29
CA ARG A 84 17.38 10.75 37.00
C ARG A 84 17.87 10.57 35.56
N LEU A 85 18.11 9.34 35.10
CA LEU A 85 18.49 9.08 33.71
C LEU A 85 17.43 9.59 32.72
N ALA A 86 16.15 9.30 32.98
CA ALA A 86 15.04 9.71 32.13
C ALA A 86 14.91 11.25 31.99
N GLN A 87 15.28 12.00 33.04
CA GLN A 87 15.16 13.46 33.05
C GLN A 87 16.44 14.19 32.62
N GLN A 88 17.61 13.69 33.02
CA GLN A 88 18.86 14.42 32.84
C GLN A 88 19.51 14.19 31.48
N LEU A 89 19.36 13.01 30.86
CA LEU A 89 19.89 12.77 29.52
C LEU A 89 19.26 13.71 28.47
N PRO A 90 17.93 13.96 28.46
CA PRO A 90 17.34 14.95 27.56
C PRO A 90 17.87 16.37 27.78
N LEU A 91 18.14 16.76 29.03
CA LEU A 91 18.74 18.07 29.34
C LEU A 91 20.18 18.21 28.83
N LEU A 92 20.88 17.09 28.63
CA LEU A 92 22.19 17.03 27.98
C LEU A 92 22.12 16.92 26.45
N GLY A 93 20.91 17.00 25.86
CA GLY A 93 20.72 16.94 24.42
C GLY A 93 20.56 15.53 23.84
N VAL A 94 20.43 14.50 24.68
CA VAL A 94 20.11 13.14 24.21
C VAL A 94 18.63 13.09 23.80
N ASP A 95 18.35 12.53 22.63
CA ASP A 95 16.98 12.34 22.15
C ASP A 95 16.15 11.48 23.13
N ASN A 96 14.95 11.95 23.49
CA ASN A 96 13.99 11.24 24.34
C ASN A 96 13.70 9.82 23.83
N GLU A 97 13.71 9.60 22.52
CA GLU A 97 13.48 8.28 21.93
C GLU A 97 14.59 7.27 22.30
N ILE A 98 15.84 7.74 22.39
CA ILE A 98 17.00 6.93 22.81
C ILE A 98 16.85 6.57 24.27
N VAL A 99 16.51 7.58 25.08
CA VAL A 99 16.32 7.43 26.52
C VAL A 99 15.21 6.42 26.78
N ASP A 100 14.07 6.53 26.07
CA ASP A 100 13.00 5.53 26.08
C ASP A 100 13.53 4.14 25.72
N GLY A 101 14.29 4.02 24.62
CA GLY A 101 14.85 2.77 24.14
C GLY A 101 15.77 2.09 25.16
N TRP A 102 16.70 2.83 25.77
CA TRP A 102 17.61 2.32 26.81
C TRP A 102 16.90 1.96 28.09
N LEU A 103 15.81 2.65 28.41
CA LEU A 103 14.95 2.31 29.54
C LEU A 103 13.98 1.16 29.21
N GLY A 104 13.83 0.76 27.95
CA GLY A 104 12.91 -0.29 27.52
C GLY A 104 11.45 0.17 27.43
N HIS A 105 11.24 1.46 27.17
CA HIS A 105 9.94 2.04 26.84
C HIS A 105 9.70 1.99 25.32
N ALA A 106 8.46 1.75 24.94
CA ALA A 106 8.01 1.71 23.55
C ALA A 106 6.72 2.53 23.42
N GLU A 107 6.50 3.14 22.25
CA GLU A 107 5.34 3.97 21.99
C GLU A 107 4.45 3.30 20.95
N LYS A 108 3.15 3.10 21.24
CA LYS A 108 2.20 2.47 20.30
C LYS A 108 2.65 1.10 19.75
N SER A 109 3.36 0.32 20.57
CA SER A 109 3.96 -0.96 20.18
C SER A 109 4.99 -0.82 19.04
N VAL A 110 5.71 0.31 19.04
CA VAL A 110 6.91 0.54 18.23
C VAL A 110 8.07 0.84 19.17
N ALA A 111 9.01 -0.09 19.28
CA ALA A 111 10.21 0.03 20.08
C ALA A 111 11.32 0.74 19.29
N THR A 112 12.15 1.50 20.00
CA THR A 112 13.30 2.24 19.42
C THR A 112 14.27 1.32 18.68
N TYR A 113 14.41 0.06 19.10
CA TYR A 113 15.30 -0.94 18.48
C TYR A 113 14.53 -2.20 18.02
N GLY A 114 13.24 -2.06 17.71
CA GLY A 114 12.40 -3.15 17.21
C GLY A 114 12.53 -3.39 15.71
N ASP A 115 11.87 -4.44 15.21
CA ASP A 115 11.93 -4.86 13.79
C ASP A 115 11.38 -3.80 12.82
N THR A 116 10.75 -2.72 13.29
CA THR A 116 10.26 -1.63 12.43
C THR A 116 11.06 -0.34 12.58
N SER A 117 12.11 -0.34 13.38
CA SER A 117 12.91 0.87 13.62
C SER A 117 14.03 1.02 12.60
N ALA A 118 14.28 2.26 12.20
CA ALA A 118 15.42 2.62 11.38
C ALA A 118 16.70 2.85 12.19
N ARG A 119 16.65 2.72 13.53
CA ARG A 119 17.76 3.03 14.43
C ARG A 119 18.59 1.81 14.78
N CYS A 120 19.88 2.05 15.02
CA CYS A 120 20.87 1.07 15.42
C CYS A 120 21.31 1.38 16.85
N TRP A 121 21.30 0.36 17.72
CA TRP A 121 21.65 0.53 19.13
C TRP A 121 23.10 0.99 19.31
N MET A 122 24.05 0.39 18.57
CA MET A 122 25.47 0.73 18.68
C MET A 122 25.77 2.14 18.17
N ASP A 123 25.09 2.60 17.12
CA ASP A 123 25.27 3.95 16.59
C ASP A 123 24.81 4.99 17.62
N ASP A 124 23.64 4.78 18.22
CA ASP A 124 23.13 5.65 19.29
C ASP A 124 24.05 5.63 20.53
N TRP A 125 24.52 4.44 20.95
CA TRP A 125 25.47 4.33 22.05
C TRP A 125 26.76 5.11 21.76
N THR A 126 27.30 4.99 20.55
CA THR A 126 28.53 5.67 20.15
C THR A 126 28.34 7.18 20.10
N ALA A 127 27.20 7.65 19.58
CA ALA A 127 26.88 9.06 19.48
C ALA A 127 26.75 9.74 20.85
N TYR A 128 26.17 9.06 21.85
CA TYR A 128 25.82 9.66 23.15
C TYR A 128 26.63 9.12 24.34
N ARG A 129 27.74 8.41 24.09
CA ARG A 129 28.60 7.85 25.14
C ARG A 129 29.15 8.94 26.06
N LYS A 130 29.48 10.11 25.50
CA LYS A 130 30.06 11.25 26.23
C LYS A 130 29.08 11.77 27.28
N GLU A 131 27.83 11.98 26.91
CA GLU A 131 26.76 12.52 27.74
C GLU A 131 26.41 11.53 28.87
N VAL A 132 26.40 10.23 28.58
CA VAL A 132 26.21 9.18 29.58
C VAL A 132 27.36 9.17 30.60
N ASN A 133 28.60 9.31 30.14
CA ASN A 133 29.77 9.43 31.02
C ASN A 133 29.70 10.69 31.88
N GLU A 134 29.42 11.85 31.28
CA GLU A 134 29.29 13.13 32.00
C GLU A 134 28.22 13.05 33.09
N LEU A 135 27.05 12.48 32.77
CA LEU A 135 25.97 12.32 33.73
C LEU A 135 26.33 11.39 34.89
N PHE A 136 27.14 10.37 34.64
CA PHE A 136 27.63 9.47 35.68
C PHE A 136 28.69 10.14 36.56
N GLU A 137 29.65 10.86 35.99
CA GLU A 137 30.71 11.55 36.76
C GLU A 137 30.15 12.60 37.73
N ARG A 138 29.00 13.21 37.41
CA ARG A 138 28.28 14.12 38.33
C ARG A 138 27.82 13.48 39.64
N LEU A 139 27.81 12.15 39.75
CA LEU A 139 27.53 11.45 41.01
C LEU A 139 28.75 11.45 41.94
N SER A 140 29.94 11.76 41.41
CA SER A 140 31.19 11.88 42.17
C SER A 140 31.51 10.63 43.00
N PHE A 141 31.12 9.44 42.55
CA PHE A 141 31.49 8.20 43.22
C PHE A 141 32.99 7.93 43.07
N ASP A 142 33.66 7.63 44.16
CA ASP A 142 35.05 7.18 44.18
C ASP A 142 35.15 5.71 43.78
N LEU A 143 36.14 5.37 42.95
CA LEU A 143 36.38 3.98 42.54
C LEU A 143 36.63 3.10 43.76
N LEU A 144 35.83 2.04 43.91
CA LEU A 144 35.99 1.08 44.99
C LEU A 144 37.32 0.34 44.83
N VAL A 145 38.19 0.47 45.83
CA VAL A 145 39.35 -0.41 45.96
C VAL A 145 38.88 -1.67 46.68
N PRO A 146 39.07 -2.86 46.09
CA PRO A 146 38.70 -4.10 46.76
C PRO A 146 39.40 -4.18 48.13
N PRO A 147 38.69 -4.53 49.23
CA PRO A 147 39.27 -4.52 50.57
C PRO A 147 40.50 -5.44 50.66
N ALA A 148 41.53 -5.02 51.41
CA ALA A 148 42.78 -5.77 51.54
C ALA A 148 42.58 -7.10 52.27
N SER A 149 41.69 -7.13 53.26
CA SER A 149 41.29 -8.32 54.01
C SER A 149 39.82 -8.64 53.80
N LEU A 150 39.50 -9.91 53.59
CA LEU A 150 38.12 -10.40 53.55
C LEU A 150 37.60 -10.65 54.99
N PRO A 151 36.30 -10.46 55.25
CA PRO A 151 35.72 -10.76 56.56
C PRO A 151 35.84 -12.26 56.89
N LEU A 152 36.10 -12.58 58.16
CA LEU A 152 36.17 -13.94 58.67
C LEU A 152 34.81 -14.64 58.48
N ALA A 153 34.77 -15.70 57.67
CA ALA A 153 33.58 -16.53 57.55
C ALA A 153 33.31 -17.27 58.87
N PRO A 154 32.03 -17.41 59.30
CA PRO A 154 31.69 -18.20 60.48
C PRO A 154 32.23 -19.63 60.37
N SER A 155 32.88 -20.13 61.41
CA SER A 155 33.37 -21.52 61.46
C SER A 155 32.21 -22.48 61.70
N VAL A 156 32.06 -23.53 60.88
CA VAL A 156 30.91 -24.44 60.95
C VAL A 156 30.93 -25.29 62.22
N CYS A 157 29.87 -25.17 63.03
CA CYS A 157 29.44 -26.21 63.96
C CYS A 157 28.13 -26.84 63.44
N GLY A 158 28.26 -27.94 62.68
CA GLY A 158 27.22 -28.98 62.59
C GLY A 158 25.88 -28.68 61.90
N LEU A 159 25.75 -27.70 61.01
CA LEU A 159 24.53 -27.55 60.20
C LEU A 159 24.74 -28.16 58.80
N ARG A 160 23.87 -29.13 58.46
CA ARG A 160 23.81 -29.76 57.13
C ARG A 160 23.70 -28.67 56.07
N ASP A 161 24.45 -28.82 54.98
CA ASP A 161 24.21 -28.12 53.70
C ASP A 161 22.76 -28.39 53.26
N SER A 162 21.81 -27.61 53.78
CA SER A 162 20.45 -27.64 53.27
C SER A 162 20.54 -27.06 51.88
N THR A 163 20.34 -27.91 50.87
CA THR A 163 20.13 -27.52 49.49
C THR A 163 18.92 -26.57 49.43
N THR A 164 19.20 -25.27 49.64
CA THR A 164 18.18 -24.22 49.55
C THR A 164 17.55 -24.30 48.16
N PRO A 165 16.22 -24.44 48.04
CA PRO A 165 15.58 -24.53 46.73
C PRO A 165 15.92 -23.31 45.90
N SER A 166 16.15 -23.51 44.59
CA SER A 166 16.44 -22.43 43.63
C SER A 166 15.36 -21.34 43.71
N ARG A 167 15.66 -20.26 44.45
CA ARG A 167 14.75 -19.11 44.62
C ARG A 167 14.80 -18.28 43.34
N ALA A 168 13.65 -18.04 42.72
CA ALA A 168 13.58 -17.20 41.53
C ALA A 168 13.96 -15.75 41.88
N PHE A 169 14.85 -15.13 41.10
CA PHE A 169 15.23 -13.72 41.19
C PHE A 169 15.19 -13.04 39.81
N GLY A 170 15.42 -11.73 39.77
CA GLY A 170 15.57 -10.97 38.52
C GLY A 170 14.39 -11.12 37.55
N GLN A 171 14.68 -11.50 36.29
CA GLN A 171 13.66 -11.64 35.24
C GLN A 171 12.65 -12.76 35.53
N ARG A 172 13.11 -13.91 36.06
CA ARG A 172 12.24 -15.06 36.39
C ARG A 172 11.24 -14.70 37.48
N LEU A 173 11.69 -14.00 38.52
CA LEU A 173 10.81 -13.50 39.58
C LEU A 173 9.82 -12.45 39.05
N ARG A 174 10.29 -11.48 38.24
CA ARG A 174 9.41 -10.49 37.60
C ARG A 174 8.37 -11.14 36.68
N GLU A 175 8.72 -12.18 35.95
CA GLU A 175 7.76 -12.93 35.13
C GLU A 175 6.73 -13.66 36.00
N LYS A 176 7.16 -14.37 37.05
CA LYS A 176 6.26 -15.01 38.01
C LYS A 176 5.30 -13.99 38.63
N ASN A 177 5.80 -12.85 39.09
CA ASN A 177 5.00 -11.77 39.68
C ASN A 177 4.04 -11.15 38.66
N ARG A 178 4.47 -10.94 37.40
CA ARG A 178 3.58 -10.49 36.31
C ARG A 178 2.47 -11.49 36.03
N ARG A 179 2.78 -12.78 35.96
CA ARG A 179 1.76 -13.85 35.77
C ARG A 179 0.76 -13.85 36.92
N LEU A 180 1.22 -13.73 38.16
CA LEU A 180 0.36 -13.64 39.35
C LEU A 180 -0.51 -12.37 39.32
N ALA A 181 0.07 -11.22 39.01
CA ALA A 181 -0.66 -9.95 38.88
C ALA A 181 -1.73 -10.02 37.79
N THR A 182 -1.42 -10.55 36.61
CA THR A 182 -2.39 -10.76 35.52
C THR A 182 -3.52 -11.69 35.96
N ARG A 183 -3.22 -12.82 36.61
CA ARG A 183 -4.24 -13.73 37.15
C ARG A 183 -5.12 -13.03 38.19
N ASN A 184 -4.53 -12.21 39.06
CA ASN A 184 -5.27 -11.42 40.04
C ASN A 184 -6.19 -10.41 39.37
N VAL A 185 -5.71 -9.67 38.37
CA VAL A 185 -6.53 -8.69 37.62
C VAL A 185 -7.70 -9.38 36.91
N ILE A 186 -7.46 -10.52 36.25
CA ILE A 186 -8.52 -11.30 35.59
C ILE A 186 -9.56 -11.75 36.63
N ARG A 187 -9.11 -12.30 37.76
CA ARG A 187 -9.99 -12.73 38.85
C ARG A 187 -10.83 -11.58 39.41
N VAL A 188 -10.22 -10.43 39.70
CA VAL A 188 -10.95 -9.26 40.18
C VAL A 188 -11.96 -8.76 39.15
N ALA A 189 -11.59 -8.71 37.85
CA ALA A 189 -12.51 -8.32 36.79
C ALA A 189 -13.71 -9.28 36.67
N LEU A 190 -13.49 -10.59 36.78
CA LEU A 190 -14.56 -11.58 36.79
C LEU A 190 -15.50 -11.39 37.99
N ASN A 191 -14.95 -11.17 39.18
CA ASN A 191 -15.75 -10.89 40.37
C ASN A 191 -16.58 -9.60 40.22
N ASP A 192 -16.00 -8.53 39.65
CA ASP A 192 -16.71 -7.27 39.40
C ASP A 192 -17.85 -7.46 38.39
N ILE A 193 -17.64 -8.27 37.35
CA ILE A 193 -18.68 -8.63 36.37
C ILE A 193 -19.79 -9.45 37.06
N GLU A 194 -19.44 -10.45 37.86
CA GLU A 194 -20.40 -11.27 38.60
C GLU A 194 -21.25 -10.42 39.56
N LEU A 195 -20.61 -9.47 40.25
CA LEU A 195 -21.27 -8.55 41.15
C LEU A 195 -22.21 -7.57 40.43
N PHE A 196 -21.90 -7.21 39.18
CA PHE A 196 -22.79 -6.42 38.32
C PHE A 196 -23.96 -7.24 37.77
N LEU A 197 -23.73 -8.51 37.42
CA LEU A 197 -24.74 -9.42 36.92
C LEU A 197 -25.81 -9.72 37.98
N LYS A 198 -25.42 -9.82 39.26
CA LYS A 198 -26.33 -10.12 40.38
C LYS A 198 -27.18 -11.39 40.11
N GLY A 199 -26.57 -12.40 39.49
CA GLY A 199 -27.23 -13.65 39.10
C GLY A 199 -28.02 -13.61 37.78
N ARG A 200 -28.06 -12.47 37.07
CA ARG A 200 -28.60 -12.38 35.70
C ARG A 200 -27.65 -13.04 34.70
N ASP A 201 -28.20 -13.61 33.63
CA ASP A 201 -27.40 -14.04 32.48
C ASP A 201 -26.84 -12.80 31.74
N ILE A 202 -25.59 -12.88 31.29
CA ILE A 202 -24.92 -11.82 30.52
C ILE A 202 -25.60 -11.59 29.16
N ALA A 203 -26.25 -12.62 28.61
CA ALA A 203 -27.04 -12.50 27.39
C ALA A 203 -28.33 -11.70 27.57
N ALA A 204 -28.83 -11.57 28.80
CA ALA A 204 -30.06 -10.85 29.13
C ALA A 204 -29.83 -9.35 29.46
N LEU A 205 -28.58 -8.87 29.40
CA LEU A 205 -28.25 -7.46 29.63
C LEU A 205 -28.65 -6.59 28.42
N SER A 206 -29.11 -5.36 28.69
CA SER A 206 -29.38 -4.38 27.64
C SER A 206 -28.09 -3.78 27.05
N ALA A 207 -28.20 -3.07 25.93
CA ALA A 207 -27.07 -2.33 25.35
C ALA A 207 -26.50 -1.26 26.31
N ASP A 208 -27.34 -0.63 27.14
CA ASP A 208 -26.92 0.36 28.12
C ASP A 208 -26.21 -0.28 29.33
N ASP A 209 -26.71 -1.43 29.80
CA ASP A 209 -26.08 -2.21 30.87
C ASP A 209 -24.67 -2.66 30.45
N ILE A 210 -24.53 -3.11 29.20
CA ILE A 210 -23.23 -3.53 28.64
C ILE A 210 -22.27 -2.34 28.50
N ASN A 211 -22.76 -1.16 28.11
CA ASN A 211 -21.96 0.06 28.08
C ASN A 211 -21.52 0.52 29.48
N GLN A 212 -22.40 0.40 30.49
CA GLN A 212 -22.07 0.71 31.88
C GLN A 212 -21.03 -0.25 32.44
N LEU A 213 -21.19 -1.55 32.21
CA LEU A 213 -20.24 -2.58 32.60
C LEU A 213 -18.88 -2.37 31.90
N GLY A 214 -18.90 -2.00 30.62
CA GLY A 214 -17.71 -1.58 29.87
C GLY A 214 -16.98 -0.40 30.53
N ARG A 215 -17.71 0.63 30.97
CA ARG A 215 -17.12 1.76 31.72
C ARG A 215 -16.53 1.34 33.06
N GLN A 216 -17.17 0.44 33.80
CA GLN A 216 -16.66 -0.11 35.07
C GLN A 216 -15.39 -0.97 34.89
N MET A 217 -15.22 -1.62 33.74
CA MET A 217 -13.99 -2.33 33.42
C MET A 217 -12.82 -1.36 33.17
N LEU A 218 -13.12 -0.15 32.67
CA LEU A 218 -12.12 0.84 32.28
C LEU A 218 -11.77 1.83 33.42
N LEU A 219 -12.75 2.22 34.24
CA LEU A 219 -12.63 3.32 35.21
C LEU A 219 -12.89 2.87 36.65
N GLN A 220 -12.12 3.43 37.59
CA GLN A 220 -12.37 3.34 39.02
C GLN A 220 -13.53 4.25 39.47
N GLN A 221 -13.99 4.10 40.71
CA GLN A 221 -15.10 4.88 41.29
C GLN A 221 -14.86 6.42 41.28
N GLY A 222 -13.64 6.90 41.01
CA GLY A 222 -13.28 8.31 40.83
C GLY A 222 -13.06 8.79 39.39
N LYS A 223 -13.53 8.07 38.36
CA LYS A 223 -13.29 8.33 36.91
C LYS A 223 -11.82 8.23 36.47
N THR A 224 -10.92 7.76 37.32
CA THR A 224 -9.53 7.45 36.97
C THR A 224 -9.44 6.10 36.24
N PRO A 225 -8.68 5.97 35.14
CA PRO A 225 -8.52 4.70 34.45
C PRO A 225 -7.79 3.65 35.33
N TYR A 226 -8.22 2.39 35.26
CA TYR A 226 -7.42 1.30 35.84
C TYR A 226 -6.07 1.18 35.11
N PRO A 227 -4.95 0.93 35.82
CA PRO A 227 -3.67 0.60 35.18
C PRO A 227 -3.75 -0.60 34.22
N SER A 228 -4.70 -1.51 34.46
CA SER A 228 -4.97 -2.70 33.66
C SER A 228 -6.32 -2.67 32.93
N ALA A 229 -6.87 -1.47 32.68
CA ALA A 229 -8.20 -1.24 32.07
C ALA A 229 -8.45 -2.08 30.82
N ALA A 230 -7.49 -2.12 29.89
CA ALA A 230 -7.65 -2.88 28.64
C ALA A 230 -7.67 -4.40 28.85
N LEU A 231 -6.90 -4.92 29.82
CA LEU A 231 -6.94 -6.34 30.18
C LEU A 231 -8.30 -6.69 30.81
N ARG A 232 -8.79 -5.85 31.72
CA ARG A 232 -10.12 -6.00 32.34
C ARG A 232 -11.24 -5.95 31.30
N PHE A 233 -11.17 -5.00 30.37
CA PHE A 233 -12.12 -4.89 29.26
C PHE A 233 -12.09 -6.13 28.34
N SER A 234 -10.90 -6.67 28.05
CA SER A 234 -10.76 -7.90 27.24
C SER A 234 -11.38 -9.14 27.88
N VAL A 235 -11.52 -9.17 29.22
CA VAL A 235 -12.22 -10.25 29.92
C VAL A 235 -13.72 -10.16 29.65
N LEU A 236 -14.29 -8.96 29.74
CA LEU A 236 -15.69 -8.71 29.40
C LEU A 236 -16.00 -9.05 27.93
N THR A 237 -15.16 -8.61 26.99
CA THR A 237 -15.38 -8.88 25.56
C THR A 237 -15.40 -10.38 25.26
N ARG A 238 -14.43 -11.13 25.82
CA ARG A 238 -14.39 -12.60 25.66
C ARG A 238 -15.57 -13.31 26.31
N LEU A 239 -16.10 -12.79 27.42
CA LEU A 239 -17.31 -13.34 28.03
C LEU A 239 -18.56 -13.10 27.16
N LEU A 240 -18.72 -11.89 26.62
CA LEU A 240 -19.82 -11.57 25.70
C LEU A 240 -19.77 -12.42 24.43
N GLU A 241 -18.57 -12.68 23.91
CA GLU A 241 -18.33 -13.58 22.78
C GLU A 241 -18.70 -15.03 23.13
N ARG A 242 -18.23 -15.53 24.28
CA ARG A 242 -18.47 -16.92 24.72
C ARG A 242 -19.94 -17.22 25.00
N HIS A 243 -20.72 -16.23 25.43
CA HIS A 243 -22.16 -16.34 25.71
C HIS A 243 -23.04 -15.84 24.56
N GLU A 244 -22.47 -15.60 23.37
CA GLU A 244 -23.20 -15.18 22.17
C GLU A 244 -24.13 -13.97 22.37
N SER A 245 -23.75 -13.01 23.23
CA SER A 245 -24.61 -11.88 23.56
C SER A 245 -25.01 -11.09 22.31
N PRO A 246 -26.30 -10.71 22.14
CA PRO A 246 -26.78 -9.92 21.00
C PRO A 246 -26.12 -8.54 20.90
N HIS A 247 -25.49 -8.09 21.98
CA HIS A 247 -24.85 -6.78 22.11
C HIS A 247 -23.33 -6.86 22.16
N ARG A 248 -22.71 -7.94 21.67
CA ARG A 248 -21.24 -8.09 21.53
C ARG A 248 -20.56 -6.98 20.71
N HIS A 249 -21.33 -6.25 19.90
CA HIS A 249 -20.88 -5.09 19.11
C HIS A 249 -21.33 -3.73 19.67
N ALA A 250 -21.90 -3.68 20.88
CA ALA A 250 -22.43 -2.44 21.47
C ALA A 250 -21.35 -1.36 21.70
N PHE A 251 -20.08 -1.76 21.79
CA PHE A 251 -18.98 -0.83 21.97
C PHE A 251 -18.50 -0.23 20.64
N GLN A 252 -18.78 1.06 20.42
CA GLN A 252 -18.23 1.80 19.27
C GLN A 252 -16.69 1.94 19.31
N ARG A 253 -16.07 1.81 20.49
CA ARG A 253 -14.61 1.90 20.66
C ARG A 253 -14.11 0.65 21.39
N ARG A 254 -13.29 -0.16 20.72
CA ARG A 254 -12.61 -1.31 21.32
C ARG A 254 -11.28 -0.87 21.94
N TYR A 255 -11.11 -1.13 23.24
CA TYR A 255 -9.85 -0.90 23.94
C TYR A 255 -8.95 -2.13 23.76
N ILE A 256 -7.99 -2.05 22.86
CA ILE A 256 -7.00 -3.10 22.66
C ILE A 256 -5.91 -2.94 23.73
N PRO A 257 -5.59 -4.00 24.50
CA PRO A 257 -4.47 -3.93 25.43
C PRO A 257 -3.19 -3.63 24.66
N MET A 258 -2.53 -2.53 25.03
CA MET A 258 -1.17 -2.28 24.57
C MET A 258 -0.28 -3.36 25.16
N LEU A 259 0.04 -4.37 24.35
CA LEU A 259 1.00 -5.37 24.76
C LEU A 259 2.35 -4.66 24.88
N PRO A 260 3.02 -4.73 26.04
CA PRO A 260 4.38 -4.25 26.15
C PRO A 260 5.23 -5.01 25.14
N GLU A 261 5.85 -4.28 24.24
CA GLU A 261 6.73 -4.87 23.24
C GLU A 261 7.93 -5.49 23.95
N LYS A 262 8.22 -6.76 23.64
CA LYS A 262 9.35 -7.45 24.24
C LYS A 262 10.61 -7.01 23.52
N THR A 263 11.66 -6.68 24.28
CA THR A 263 13.00 -6.51 23.70
C THR A 263 13.39 -7.76 22.92
N LEU A 264 13.89 -7.57 21.70
CA LEU A 264 14.44 -8.64 20.87
C LEU A 264 15.89 -8.98 21.27
N ILE A 265 16.56 -8.05 21.96
CA ILE A 265 17.91 -8.23 22.50
C ILE A 265 17.79 -8.99 23.82
N HIS A 266 18.48 -10.14 23.92
CA HIS A 266 18.49 -11.00 25.11
C HIS A 266 19.85 -10.97 25.82
N GLU A 267 19.93 -11.64 26.98
CA GLU A 267 21.09 -11.58 27.89
C GLU A 267 22.44 -12.00 27.28
N HIS A 268 22.46 -12.95 26.34
CA HIS A 268 23.70 -13.38 25.66
C HIS A 268 24.20 -12.42 24.56
N ALA A 269 23.50 -11.32 24.27
CA ALA A 269 23.83 -10.45 23.15
C ALA A 269 25.28 -9.91 23.17
N PRO A 270 25.88 -9.52 24.30
CA PRO A 270 27.29 -9.10 24.34
C PRO A 270 28.26 -10.24 23.98
N ALA A 271 28.04 -11.45 24.51
CA ALA A 271 28.85 -12.62 24.19
C ALA A 271 28.74 -12.98 22.71
N TYR A 272 27.52 -12.92 22.15
CA TYR A 272 27.27 -13.19 20.74
C TYR A 272 27.88 -12.12 19.84
N ALA A 273 27.89 -10.86 20.25
CA ALA A 273 28.59 -9.80 19.52
C ALA A 273 30.11 -10.07 19.43
N ALA A 274 30.74 -10.50 20.53
CA ALA A 274 32.16 -10.89 20.53
C ALA A 274 32.43 -12.13 19.66
N LEU A 275 31.58 -13.16 19.78
CA LEU A 275 31.65 -14.35 18.94
C LEU A 275 31.46 -14.04 17.45
N MET A 276 30.61 -13.07 17.09
CA MET A 276 30.43 -12.65 15.71
C MET A 276 31.73 -12.11 15.10
N THR A 277 32.55 -11.39 15.88
CA THR A 277 33.88 -10.94 15.44
C THR A 277 34.81 -12.13 15.18
N GLN A 278 34.82 -13.13 16.07
CA GLN A 278 35.61 -14.36 15.89
C GLN A 278 35.15 -15.16 14.65
N LEU A 279 33.83 -15.30 14.45
CA LEU A 279 33.25 -15.98 13.29
C LEU A 279 33.57 -15.25 11.97
N THR A 280 33.55 -13.91 11.98
CA THR A 280 33.93 -13.09 10.81
C THR A 280 35.40 -13.29 10.47
N HIS A 281 36.27 -13.34 11.48
CA HIS A 281 37.68 -13.66 11.29
C HIS A 281 37.86 -15.08 10.73
N TRP A 282 37.21 -16.08 11.34
CA TRP A 282 37.23 -17.46 10.86
C TRP A 282 36.77 -17.56 9.40
N ALA A 283 35.67 -16.91 9.04
CA ALA A 283 35.14 -16.89 7.67
C ALA A 283 36.16 -16.34 6.66
N SER A 284 37.01 -15.38 7.05
CA SER A 284 38.10 -14.90 6.20
C SER A 284 39.24 -15.92 6.04
N THR A 285 39.58 -16.64 7.12
CA THR A 285 40.67 -17.65 7.14
C THR A 285 40.31 -18.95 6.41
N VAL A 286 39.02 -19.32 6.36
CA VAL A 286 38.58 -20.57 5.71
C VAL A 286 38.52 -20.45 4.18
N ARG A 287 38.48 -19.23 3.63
CA ARG A 287 38.31 -18.96 2.18
C ARG A 287 39.22 -19.77 1.25
N PRO A 288 40.54 -19.93 1.51
CA PRO A 288 41.44 -20.69 0.62
C PRO A 288 41.06 -22.18 0.51
N TYR A 289 40.42 -22.73 1.54
CA TYR A 289 39.98 -24.12 1.62
C TYR A 289 38.54 -24.31 1.15
N ALA A 290 37.77 -23.22 1.07
CA ALA A 290 36.36 -23.19 0.71
C ALA A 290 36.16 -23.17 -0.82
N THR A 291 36.72 -24.17 -1.52
CA THR A 291 36.67 -24.27 -3.00
C THR A 291 36.09 -25.59 -3.50
N ARG A 292 35.72 -25.63 -4.79
CA ARG A 292 35.20 -26.83 -5.48
C ARG A 292 36.18 -28.02 -5.47
N THR A 293 37.48 -27.77 -5.31
CA THR A 293 38.53 -28.82 -5.31
C THR A 293 38.69 -29.48 -3.95
N HIS A 294 38.44 -28.75 -2.86
CA HIS A 294 38.69 -29.23 -1.49
C HIS A 294 37.41 -29.73 -0.79
N CYS A 295 36.23 -29.32 -1.27
CA CYS A 295 34.95 -29.67 -0.67
C CYS A 295 34.21 -30.72 -1.50
N SER A 296 33.62 -31.72 -0.84
CA SER A 296 32.53 -32.49 -1.45
C SER A 296 31.31 -31.60 -1.74
N LYS A 297 30.40 -32.03 -2.62
CA LYS A 297 29.18 -31.25 -2.94
C LYS A 297 28.35 -30.90 -1.70
N ARG A 298 28.23 -31.83 -0.74
CA ARG A 298 27.48 -31.62 0.51
C ARG A 298 28.20 -30.63 1.43
N GLN A 299 29.51 -30.81 1.61
CA GLN A 299 30.35 -29.87 2.38
C GLN A 299 30.31 -28.47 1.76
N ALA A 300 30.29 -28.36 0.43
CA ALA A 300 30.20 -27.08 -0.26
C ALA A 300 28.87 -26.35 0.03
N LEU A 301 27.73 -27.05 0.08
CA LEU A 301 26.45 -26.43 0.46
C LEU A 301 26.44 -26.01 1.93
N ALA A 302 26.91 -26.88 2.83
CA ALA A 302 26.94 -26.60 4.27
C ALA A 302 27.86 -25.41 4.59
N LEU A 303 29.08 -25.41 4.04
CA LEU A 303 30.04 -24.32 4.19
C LEU A 303 29.57 -23.05 3.49
N GLY A 304 28.97 -23.17 2.30
CA GLY A 304 28.40 -22.04 1.57
C GLY A 304 27.24 -21.37 2.33
N ALA A 305 26.34 -22.16 2.93
CA ALA A 305 25.26 -21.64 3.77
C ALA A 305 25.78 -20.98 5.06
N LEU A 306 26.80 -21.56 5.70
CA LEU A 306 27.41 -20.95 6.89
C LEU A 306 28.15 -19.64 6.56
N LEU A 307 28.92 -19.61 5.47
CA LEU A 307 29.58 -18.39 5.00
C LEU A 307 28.56 -17.32 4.59
N LEU A 308 27.46 -17.71 3.95
CA LEU A 308 26.35 -16.80 3.65
C LEU A 308 25.75 -16.22 4.94
N CYS A 309 25.52 -17.05 5.97
CA CYS A 309 25.03 -16.62 7.28
C CYS A 309 25.96 -15.58 7.94
N ILE A 310 27.27 -15.84 7.94
CA ILE A 310 28.26 -14.97 8.60
C ILE A 310 28.57 -13.72 7.77
N GLU A 311 28.98 -13.87 6.51
CA GLU A 311 29.50 -12.76 5.69
C GLU A 311 28.39 -11.78 5.26
N LYS A 312 27.19 -12.30 5.00
CA LYS A 312 26.01 -11.48 4.64
C LYS A 312 25.05 -11.25 5.81
N ARG A 313 25.42 -11.74 7.00
CA ARG A 313 24.65 -11.59 8.25
C ARG A 313 23.21 -12.08 8.14
N ILE A 314 22.93 -13.06 7.28
CA ILE A 314 21.60 -13.64 7.06
C ILE A 314 21.34 -14.71 8.12
N CYS A 315 20.39 -14.48 9.01
CA CYS A 315 20.00 -15.40 10.08
C CYS A 315 18.62 -16.05 9.84
N TYR A 316 18.04 -15.87 8.65
CA TYR A 316 16.77 -16.49 8.26
C TYR A 316 16.94 -18.00 8.06
N MET A 317 16.58 -18.77 9.09
CA MET A 317 16.83 -20.22 9.13
C MET A 317 16.18 -21.03 8.02
N ARG A 318 15.03 -20.61 7.49
CA ARG A 318 14.40 -21.32 6.36
C ARG A 318 15.22 -21.20 5.08
N LEU A 319 15.71 -19.99 4.77
CA LEU A 319 16.63 -19.76 3.66
C LEU A 319 17.91 -20.57 3.82
N LEU A 320 18.54 -20.53 5.00
CA LEU A 320 19.79 -21.25 5.24
C LEU A 320 19.62 -22.78 5.07
N LYS A 321 18.50 -23.34 5.52
CA LYS A 321 18.18 -24.76 5.34
C LYS A 321 17.98 -25.12 3.87
N ASP A 322 17.19 -24.33 3.15
CA ASP A 322 16.91 -24.56 1.73
C ASP A 322 18.20 -24.46 0.89
N VAL A 323 19.02 -23.44 1.13
CA VAL A 323 20.32 -23.25 0.48
C VAL A 323 21.25 -24.43 0.81
N CYS A 324 21.30 -24.89 2.07
CA CYS A 324 22.09 -26.05 2.46
C CYS A 324 21.62 -27.36 1.80
N GLN A 325 20.36 -27.42 1.37
CA GLN A 325 19.79 -28.55 0.62
C GLN A 325 19.95 -28.40 -0.89
N GLY A 326 20.45 -27.26 -1.38
CA GLY A 326 20.56 -26.98 -2.82
C GLY A 326 19.23 -26.59 -3.47
N ASP A 327 18.22 -26.23 -2.67
CA ASP A 327 16.85 -25.97 -3.10
C ASP A 327 16.52 -24.46 -3.04
N ASN A 328 15.49 -24.04 -3.79
CA ASN A 328 14.81 -22.74 -3.64
C ASN A 328 15.66 -21.46 -3.86
N PHE A 329 16.84 -21.57 -4.48
CA PHE A 329 17.64 -20.41 -4.87
C PHE A 329 18.16 -20.50 -6.32
N ARG A 330 18.49 -19.34 -6.90
CA ARG A 330 19.23 -19.23 -8.15
C ARG A 330 20.34 -18.19 -8.04
N LEU A 331 21.34 -18.31 -8.90
CA LEU A 331 22.46 -17.36 -8.98
C LEU A 331 22.43 -16.61 -10.30
N LEU A 332 22.44 -15.28 -10.18
CA LEU A 332 22.51 -14.35 -11.29
C LEU A 332 23.90 -13.70 -11.32
N TYR A 333 24.39 -13.41 -12.52
CA TYR A 333 25.59 -12.63 -12.75
C TYR A 333 25.26 -11.39 -13.58
N HIS A 334 25.58 -10.22 -13.05
CA HIS A 334 25.38 -8.95 -13.74
C HIS A 334 26.45 -7.94 -13.33
N ARG A 335 27.11 -7.32 -14.33
CA ARG A 335 28.12 -6.26 -14.14
C ARG A 335 29.19 -6.60 -13.09
N LYS A 336 29.79 -7.79 -13.20
CA LYS A 336 30.86 -8.30 -12.31
C LYS A 336 30.41 -8.63 -10.88
N ALA A 337 29.11 -8.56 -10.57
CA ALA A 337 28.57 -8.99 -9.28
C ALA A 337 27.74 -10.28 -9.42
N TYR A 338 27.77 -11.11 -8.38
CA TYR A 338 26.89 -12.26 -8.23
C TYR A 338 25.75 -11.92 -7.29
N TYR A 339 24.54 -12.32 -7.66
CA TYR A 339 23.33 -12.15 -6.86
C TYR A 339 22.71 -13.52 -6.59
N LEU A 340 22.52 -13.83 -5.32
CA LEU A 340 21.69 -14.94 -4.86
C LEU A 340 20.25 -14.46 -4.78
N GLU A 341 19.34 -15.12 -5.49
CA GLU A 341 17.90 -14.93 -5.32
C GLU A 341 17.30 -16.16 -4.67
N TYR A 342 16.53 -15.94 -3.60
CA TYR A 342 15.86 -16.97 -2.82
C TYR A 342 14.35 -16.70 -2.74
N SER A 343 13.55 -17.75 -2.82
CA SER A 343 12.12 -17.73 -2.48
C SER A 343 11.70 -19.10 -1.95
N GLU A 344 10.82 -19.17 -0.97
CA GLU A 344 10.41 -20.43 -0.31
C GLU A 344 9.79 -21.46 -1.29
N GLN A 345 9.36 -21.01 -2.46
CA GLN A 345 8.77 -21.82 -3.53
C GLN A 345 9.42 -21.49 -4.90
N LEU A 346 10.70 -21.09 -4.93
CA LEU A 346 11.35 -20.65 -6.17
C LEU A 346 11.41 -21.78 -7.21
N ASN A 347 10.77 -21.55 -8.36
CA ASN A 347 11.04 -22.29 -9.58
C ASN A 347 12.13 -21.57 -10.37
N SER A 348 13.17 -22.29 -10.81
CA SER A 348 14.31 -21.72 -11.54
C SER A 348 13.92 -20.99 -12.83
N THR A 349 12.81 -21.39 -13.45
CA THR A 349 12.28 -20.80 -14.69
C THR A 349 11.24 -19.69 -14.46
N SER A 350 10.85 -19.42 -13.22
CA SER A 350 9.90 -18.35 -12.88
C SER A 350 10.64 -17.04 -12.61
N TRP A 351 10.45 -16.04 -13.47
CA TRP A 351 11.11 -14.72 -13.35
C TRP A 351 10.31 -13.71 -12.53
N GLN A 352 9.03 -13.99 -12.32
CA GLN A 352 8.09 -13.13 -11.59
C GLN A 352 7.93 -13.55 -10.13
N ALA A 353 8.64 -14.61 -9.69
CA ALA A 353 8.59 -15.05 -8.32
C ALA A 353 9.09 -13.94 -7.37
N PRO A 354 8.41 -13.72 -6.23
CA PRO A 354 8.87 -12.81 -5.20
C PRO A 354 10.13 -13.38 -4.56
N VAL A 355 11.21 -12.59 -4.53
CA VAL A 355 12.53 -13.06 -4.10
C VAL A 355 13.15 -12.16 -3.05
N GLN A 356 13.95 -12.75 -2.17
CA GLN A 356 14.99 -12.07 -1.42
C GLN A 356 16.28 -12.14 -2.24
N ARG A 357 16.83 -10.99 -2.63
CA ARG A 357 18.08 -10.88 -3.39
C ARG A 357 19.21 -10.35 -2.52
N HIS A 358 20.36 -11.00 -2.59
CA HIS A 358 21.61 -10.54 -1.97
C HIS A 358 22.79 -10.64 -2.93
N THR A 359 23.64 -9.63 -2.93
CA THR A 359 24.99 -9.69 -3.47
C THR A 359 25.82 -10.69 -2.68
N VAL A 360 26.51 -11.60 -3.38
CA VAL A 360 27.34 -12.63 -2.75
C VAL A 360 28.75 -12.65 -3.35
N PRO A 361 29.78 -13.00 -2.56
CA PRO A 361 31.13 -13.19 -3.07
C PRO A 361 31.22 -14.36 -4.07
N TYR A 362 32.22 -14.32 -4.95
CA TYR A 362 32.50 -15.40 -5.90
C TYR A 362 32.66 -16.77 -5.23
N HIS A 363 33.36 -16.86 -4.11
CA HIS A 363 33.60 -18.15 -3.43
C HIS A 363 32.30 -18.77 -2.92
N VAL A 364 31.43 -17.98 -2.29
CA VAL A 364 30.09 -18.44 -1.86
C VAL A 364 29.28 -18.89 -3.07
N ALA A 365 29.21 -18.08 -4.13
CA ALA A 365 28.48 -18.44 -5.35
C ALA A 365 29.02 -19.74 -5.98
N SER A 366 30.35 -19.91 -6.00
CA SER A 366 31.03 -21.09 -6.56
C SER A 366 30.73 -22.37 -5.76
N LEU A 367 30.65 -22.29 -4.43
CA LEU A 367 30.29 -23.41 -3.56
C LEU A 367 28.82 -23.81 -3.72
N LEU A 368 27.91 -22.82 -3.68
CA LEU A 368 26.47 -23.05 -3.80
C LEU A 368 26.10 -23.67 -5.14
N THR A 369 26.65 -23.14 -6.26
CA THR A 369 26.44 -23.72 -7.60
C THR A 369 26.97 -25.15 -7.73
N TYR A 370 28.11 -25.46 -7.11
CA TYR A 370 28.70 -26.79 -7.16
C TYR A 370 27.81 -27.84 -6.46
N GLY A 371 27.20 -27.43 -5.35
CA GLY A 371 26.33 -28.27 -4.53
C GLY A 371 24.90 -28.46 -5.06
N GLN A 372 24.36 -27.49 -5.81
CA GLN A 372 22.96 -27.44 -6.27
C GLN A 372 22.48 -28.66 -7.10
N ARG A 373 23.40 -29.50 -7.59
CA ARG A 373 23.09 -30.71 -8.37
C ARG A 373 22.86 -31.97 -7.52
N LEU A 374 22.71 -31.84 -6.21
CA LEU A 374 22.44 -32.96 -5.30
C LEU A 374 20.95 -33.28 -5.27
N THR A 375 20.61 -34.57 -5.39
CA THR A 375 19.22 -35.06 -5.38
C THR A 375 18.74 -35.58 -4.02
N SER A 376 19.64 -35.66 -3.02
CA SER A 376 19.39 -36.26 -1.71
C SER A 376 18.89 -35.24 -0.68
N THR A 377 17.83 -35.58 0.07
CA THR A 377 17.13 -34.67 0.99
C THR A 377 17.59 -34.73 2.45
N LYS A 378 18.50 -35.63 2.84
CA LYS A 378 18.94 -35.85 4.23
C LYS A 378 20.15 -35.02 4.68
N ALA A 379 20.38 -33.84 4.10
CA ALA A 379 21.62 -33.07 4.32
C ALA A 379 21.74 -32.39 5.71
N LEU A 380 20.63 -32.12 6.42
CA LEU A 380 20.65 -31.30 7.64
C LEU A 380 21.08 -32.06 8.90
N ASP A 381 20.82 -33.38 8.93
CA ASP A 381 21.14 -34.26 10.05
C ASP A 381 22.56 -34.86 9.94
N ASP A 382 23.25 -34.61 8.82
CA ASP A 382 24.63 -35.06 8.61
C ASP A 382 25.58 -34.38 9.61
N PRO A 383 26.66 -35.07 10.03
CA PRO A 383 27.67 -34.49 10.90
C PRO A 383 28.39 -33.32 10.23
N TRP A 384 28.64 -32.24 10.99
CA TRP A 384 29.43 -31.11 10.51
C TRP A 384 30.86 -31.56 10.24
N THR A 385 31.32 -31.37 9.00
CA THR A 385 32.70 -31.67 8.58
C THR A 385 33.26 -30.54 7.74
N ILE A 386 34.53 -30.21 7.97
CA ILE A 386 35.30 -29.23 7.20
C ILE A 386 36.42 -29.93 6.41
N PRO A 387 36.96 -29.31 5.35
CA PRO A 387 38.12 -29.84 4.64
C PRO A 387 39.29 -30.10 5.61
N LYS A 388 40.05 -31.19 5.42
CA LYS A 388 41.06 -31.67 6.38
C LYS A 388 42.13 -30.63 6.79
N GLN A 389 42.42 -29.65 5.93
CA GLN A 389 43.42 -28.61 6.16
C GLN A 389 42.81 -27.25 6.56
N ALA A 390 41.48 -27.18 6.69
CA ALA A 390 40.79 -25.95 7.05
C ALA A 390 40.84 -25.70 8.56
N PRO A 391 40.90 -24.42 9.01
CA PRO A 391 40.84 -24.10 10.42
C PRO A 391 39.49 -24.52 11.04
N PRO A 392 39.49 -25.10 12.26
CA PRO A 392 38.26 -25.45 12.95
C PRO A 392 37.45 -24.20 13.32
N LEU A 393 36.16 -24.39 13.61
CA LEU A 393 35.33 -23.32 14.17
C LEU A 393 35.87 -22.87 15.53
N PRO A 394 35.66 -21.61 15.94
CA PRO A 394 36.09 -21.12 17.26
C PRO A 394 35.58 -22.01 18.40
N GLU A 395 36.42 -22.30 19.39
CA GLU A 395 36.06 -23.19 20.50
C GLU A 395 34.85 -22.66 21.29
N ALA A 396 34.81 -21.36 21.55
CA ALA A 396 33.68 -20.71 22.21
C ALA A 396 32.36 -20.83 21.41
N PHE A 397 32.41 -20.96 20.08
CA PHE A 397 31.23 -21.28 19.27
C PHE A 397 30.78 -22.73 19.47
N ILE A 398 31.74 -23.67 19.47
CA ILE A 398 31.47 -25.10 19.66
C ILE A 398 30.85 -25.36 21.03
N GLN A 399 31.34 -24.69 22.09
CA GLN A 399 30.80 -24.78 23.44
C GLN A 399 29.33 -24.33 23.55
N CYS A 400 28.87 -23.46 22.65
CA CYS A 400 27.47 -23.03 22.61
C CYS A 400 26.53 -24.07 21.96
N CYS A 401 27.05 -25.05 21.23
CA CYS A 401 26.25 -26.13 20.66
C CYS A 401 26.00 -27.19 21.74
N GLU A 402 24.73 -27.41 22.14
CA GLU A 402 24.29 -28.23 23.28
C GLU A 402 24.70 -29.74 23.29
N SER A 403 25.58 -30.22 22.38
CA SER A 403 25.93 -31.64 22.22
C SER A 403 27.45 -31.88 22.20
N GLN A 404 27.95 -32.70 23.15
CA GLN A 404 29.38 -33.02 23.30
C GLN A 404 29.90 -34.20 22.44
N LYS A 405 29.06 -34.91 21.66
CA LYS A 405 29.52 -36.13 20.92
C LYS A 405 29.49 -36.02 19.40
N CYS A 406 28.52 -35.33 18.80
CA CYS A 406 28.45 -35.10 17.36
C CYS A 406 27.54 -33.90 17.07
N ILE A 407 28.08 -32.88 16.38
CA ILE A 407 27.35 -31.64 16.04
C ILE A 407 26.87 -31.76 14.60
N THR A 408 25.55 -31.62 14.38
CA THR A 408 24.96 -31.69 13.04
C THR A 408 25.04 -30.36 12.30
N ILE A 409 24.89 -30.38 10.97
CA ILE A 409 24.84 -29.16 10.16
C ILE A 409 23.69 -28.24 10.61
N GLN A 410 22.52 -28.81 10.94
CA GLN A 410 21.38 -28.03 11.44
C GLN A 410 21.71 -27.29 12.75
N GLN A 411 22.44 -27.93 13.68
CA GLN A 411 22.83 -27.32 14.94
C GLN A 411 23.84 -26.18 14.71
N VAL A 412 24.84 -26.38 13.85
CA VAL A 412 25.80 -25.33 13.48
C VAL A 412 25.10 -24.12 12.86
N LEU A 413 24.23 -24.34 11.87
CA LEU A 413 23.51 -23.25 11.22
C LEU A 413 22.56 -22.53 12.19
N GLY A 414 21.87 -23.29 13.06
CA GLY A 414 20.98 -22.73 14.09
C GLY A 414 21.72 -21.84 15.09
N GLN A 415 22.87 -22.30 15.59
CA GLN A 415 23.66 -21.53 16.54
C GLN A 415 24.31 -20.30 15.88
N ALA A 416 24.82 -20.45 14.65
CA ALA A 416 25.35 -19.31 13.89
C ALA A 416 24.26 -18.26 13.64
N ALA A 417 23.06 -18.67 13.24
CA ALA A 417 21.94 -17.76 13.02
C ALA A 417 21.53 -17.02 14.30
N ALA A 418 21.52 -17.69 15.46
CA ALA A 418 21.22 -17.05 16.75
C ALA A 418 22.27 -16.00 17.15
N ILE A 419 23.56 -16.30 16.94
CA ILE A 419 24.66 -15.36 17.18
C ILE A 419 24.57 -14.15 16.26
N VAL A 420 24.39 -14.39 14.96
CA VAL A 420 24.26 -13.35 13.94
C VAL A 420 23.04 -12.46 14.21
N ASP A 421 21.90 -13.02 14.60
CA ASP A 421 20.68 -12.25 14.89
C ASP A 421 20.88 -11.24 16.02
N GLN A 422 21.47 -11.66 17.15
CA GLN A 422 21.74 -10.73 18.26
C GLN A 422 22.80 -9.69 17.90
N ALA A 423 23.84 -10.09 17.17
CA ALA A 423 24.81 -9.14 16.66
C ALA A 423 24.19 -8.14 15.67
N ASN A 424 23.18 -8.56 14.88
CA ASN A 424 22.44 -7.69 13.97
C ASN A 424 21.55 -6.70 14.74
N LEU A 425 20.83 -7.14 15.76
CA LEU A 425 20.00 -6.27 16.59
C LEU A 425 20.80 -5.16 17.30
N LEU A 426 22.08 -5.43 17.60
CA LEU A 426 22.98 -4.43 18.18
C LEU A 426 23.62 -3.52 17.13
N GLY A 427 24.08 -4.09 16.02
CA GLY A 427 24.97 -3.42 15.05
C GLY A 427 24.34 -3.01 13.73
N LEU A 428 23.04 -3.26 13.52
CA LEU A 428 22.30 -2.85 12.33
C LEU A 428 21.00 -2.15 12.74
N PRO A 429 20.41 -1.32 11.84
CA PRO A 429 19.05 -0.82 12.00
C PRO A 429 18.06 -1.96 12.27
N GLY A 430 17.16 -1.78 13.23
CA GLY A 430 16.20 -2.82 13.65
C GLY A 430 15.41 -3.44 12.49
N ALA A 431 14.96 -2.63 11.52
CA ALA A 431 14.26 -3.09 10.32
C ALA A 431 15.12 -3.97 9.40
N VAL A 432 16.41 -3.69 9.30
CA VAL A 432 17.37 -4.51 8.54
C VAL A 432 17.63 -5.82 9.28
N ALA A 433 17.82 -5.76 10.61
CA ALA A 433 17.99 -6.96 11.43
C ALA A 433 16.78 -7.90 11.35
N GLY A 434 15.57 -7.36 11.44
CA GLY A 434 14.31 -8.12 11.30
C GLY A 434 14.15 -8.77 9.93
N ALA A 435 14.55 -8.09 8.85
CA ALA A 435 14.52 -8.65 7.50
C ALA A 435 15.55 -9.76 7.28
N LEU A 436 16.78 -9.60 7.77
CA LEU A 436 17.84 -10.62 7.69
C LEU A 436 17.54 -11.87 8.52
N ALA A 437 16.76 -11.72 9.60
CA ALA A 437 16.29 -12.83 10.44
C ALA A 437 15.04 -13.54 9.90
N GLY A 438 14.34 -12.93 8.92
CA GLY A 438 13.06 -13.41 8.43
C GLY A 438 11.90 -13.21 9.41
N ARG A 439 12.06 -12.35 10.44
CA ARG A 439 10.93 -11.84 11.25
C ARG A 439 10.05 -10.90 10.44
N ILE A 440 10.67 -10.17 9.52
CA ILE A 440 9.99 -9.47 8.43
C ILE A 440 10.35 -10.20 7.14
N VAL A 441 9.35 -10.74 6.46
CA VAL A 441 9.50 -11.50 5.22
C VAL A 441 9.61 -10.52 4.04
N ALA A 442 10.64 -9.65 4.07
CA ALA A 442 10.83 -8.58 3.09
C ALA A 442 11.12 -9.14 1.70
N THR A 443 10.60 -8.47 0.66
CA THR A 443 10.75 -8.89 -0.75
C THR A 443 11.54 -7.84 -1.54
N SER A 444 12.56 -8.26 -2.28
CA SER A 444 13.34 -7.41 -3.17
C SER A 444 12.57 -7.11 -4.46
N LEU A 445 12.85 -5.95 -5.06
CA LEU A 445 12.43 -5.69 -6.45
C LEU A 445 12.86 -6.84 -7.38
N PRO A 446 12.00 -7.36 -8.27
CA PRO A 446 12.38 -8.31 -9.30
C PRO A 446 13.56 -7.80 -10.12
N VAL A 447 14.36 -8.71 -10.68
CA VAL A 447 15.63 -8.29 -11.28
C VAL A 447 15.42 -7.43 -12.52
N GLN A 448 14.31 -7.66 -13.23
CA GLN A 448 13.83 -6.79 -14.30
C GLN A 448 13.59 -5.37 -13.78
N ALA A 449 12.77 -5.21 -12.74
CA ALA A 449 12.47 -3.93 -12.10
C ALA A 449 13.74 -3.22 -11.65
N HIS A 450 14.62 -3.92 -10.94
CA HIS A 450 15.90 -3.37 -10.49
C HIS A 450 16.75 -2.84 -11.66
N ILE A 451 16.87 -3.59 -12.76
CA ILE A 451 17.61 -3.13 -13.94
C ILE A 451 16.93 -1.91 -14.60
N ARG A 452 15.58 -1.88 -14.67
CA ARG A 452 14.84 -0.72 -15.17
C ARG A 452 15.14 0.53 -14.33
N MET A 453 15.04 0.42 -13.00
CA MET A 453 15.29 1.53 -12.08
C MET A 453 16.74 2.04 -12.13
N VAL A 454 17.72 1.13 -12.05
CA VAL A 454 19.14 1.52 -11.92
C VAL A 454 19.76 1.90 -13.27
N HIS A 455 19.30 1.28 -14.36
CA HIS A 455 19.95 1.41 -15.67
C HIS A 455 19.07 2.00 -16.77
N GLY A 456 17.78 2.22 -16.52
CA GLY A 456 16.83 2.76 -17.50
C GLY A 456 16.60 1.85 -18.71
N LYS A 457 16.90 0.55 -18.57
CA LYS A 457 16.84 -0.46 -19.63
C LYS A 457 15.84 -1.55 -19.25
N SER A 458 15.01 -1.96 -20.20
CA SER A 458 14.12 -3.11 -20.05
C SER A 458 14.66 -4.32 -20.82
N LEU A 459 14.54 -5.51 -20.23
CA LEU A 459 15.02 -6.78 -20.79
C LEU A 459 13.84 -7.69 -21.08
N MET A 460 13.91 -8.44 -22.18
CA MET A 460 12.99 -9.52 -22.47
C MET A 460 13.48 -10.79 -21.79
N PHE A 461 12.70 -11.27 -20.83
CA PHE A 461 12.96 -12.54 -20.15
C PHE A 461 12.41 -13.69 -21.00
N PRO A 462 13.12 -14.82 -21.08
CA PRO A 462 12.59 -15.99 -21.78
C PRO A 462 11.30 -16.46 -21.11
N PRO A 463 10.29 -16.90 -21.88
CA PRO A 463 9.07 -17.44 -21.32
C PRO A 463 9.42 -18.58 -20.38
N SER A 464 8.75 -18.65 -19.23
CA SER A 464 8.92 -19.76 -18.31
C SER A 464 8.67 -21.06 -19.08
N ALA A 465 9.60 -22.01 -19.03
CA ALA A 465 9.40 -23.32 -19.61
C ALA A 465 8.20 -23.96 -18.91
N VAL A 466 7.04 -23.84 -19.52
CA VAL A 466 5.88 -24.66 -19.21
C VAL A 466 6.32 -26.05 -19.66
N ASN A 467 6.48 -26.99 -18.72
CA ASN A 467 6.77 -28.38 -19.06
C ASN A 467 5.61 -28.88 -19.92
N THR A 468 5.80 -28.90 -21.24
CA THR A 468 4.84 -29.35 -22.24
C THR A 468 4.52 -30.84 -22.11
N GLU A 469 5.27 -31.61 -21.31
CA GLU A 469 5.01 -33.04 -21.09
C GLU A 469 4.08 -33.34 -19.90
N ASP A 470 3.87 -32.40 -18.97
CA ASP A 470 2.94 -32.55 -17.82
C ASP A 470 1.87 -31.44 -17.76
N SER A 471 1.94 -30.46 -18.68
CA SER A 471 1.03 -29.32 -18.78
C SER A 471 0.19 -29.37 -20.06
N GLU A 472 -0.28 -30.55 -20.45
CA GLU A 472 -1.59 -30.62 -21.11
C GLU A 472 -2.64 -30.25 -20.04
N LEU A 473 -2.81 -28.94 -19.78
CA LEU A 473 -4.13 -28.44 -19.45
C LEU A 473 -5.06 -29.00 -20.55
N PRO A 474 -6.19 -29.64 -20.20
CA PRO A 474 -7.04 -30.30 -21.18
C PRO A 474 -7.27 -29.36 -22.35
N THR A 475 -6.93 -29.82 -23.55
CA THR A 475 -6.94 -29.10 -24.84
C THR A 475 -8.32 -28.58 -25.26
N THR A 476 -9.30 -28.63 -24.36
CA THR A 476 -10.69 -28.22 -24.50
C THR A 476 -11.20 -27.68 -23.16
N LEU A 477 -10.56 -26.68 -22.56
CA LEU A 477 -11.29 -25.89 -21.55
C LEU A 477 -12.30 -25.00 -22.29
N PRO A 478 -13.60 -25.07 -21.97
CA PRO A 478 -14.57 -24.17 -22.57
C PRO A 478 -14.16 -22.73 -22.27
N SER A 479 -14.30 -21.82 -23.24
CA SER A 479 -14.48 -20.40 -22.92
C SER A 479 -15.58 -20.35 -21.86
N LEU A 480 -15.22 -19.96 -20.62
CA LEU A 480 -16.17 -19.88 -19.53
C LEU A 480 -17.19 -18.81 -19.92
N LEU A 481 -18.35 -19.26 -20.42
CA LEU A 481 -19.37 -18.36 -20.95
C LEU A 481 -20.04 -17.68 -19.78
N ARG A 482 -20.37 -16.39 -19.95
CA ARG A 482 -21.12 -15.63 -18.95
C ARG A 482 -22.42 -16.35 -18.66
N ALA A 483 -22.70 -16.56 -17.38
CA ALA A 483 -23.93 -17.18 -16.97
C ALA A 483 -25.11 -16.23 -17.23
N SER A 484 -26.16 -16.73 -17.89
CA SER A 484 -27.39 -16.00 -18.17
C SER A 484 -28.50 -16.52 -17.26
N GLY A 485 -28.95 -15.70 -16.31
CA GLY A 485 -30.00 -16.05 -15.36
C GLY A 485 -30.10 -15.00 -14.26
N ASP A 486 -31.24 -14.93 -13.56
CA ASP A 486 -31.36 -14.07 -12.39
C ASP A 486 -30.53 -14.61 -11.20
N LYS A 487 -30.37 -13.82 -10.13
CA LYS A 487 -29.57 -14.22 -8.97
C LYS A 487 -30.07 -15.51 -8.30
N TYR A 488 -31.38 -15.75 -8.32
CA TYR A 488 -32.00 -16.89 -7.66
C TYR A 488 -31.77 -18.17 -8.48
N GLU A 489 -31.90 -18.10 -9.79
CA GLU A 489 -31.62 -19.19 -10.73
C GLU A 489 -30.14 -19.61 -10.67
N LEU A 490 -29.22 -18.65 -10.68
CA LEU A 490 -27.78 -18.92 -10.54
C LEU A 490 -27.44 -19.64 -9.22
N GLN A 491 -28.11 -19.25 -8.13
CA GLN A 491 -27.95 -19.89 -6.83
C GLN A 491 -28.45 -21.34 -6.86
N GLN A 492 -29.65 -21.58 -7.44
CA GLN A 492 -30.19 -22.95 -7.57
C GLN A 492 -29.28 -23.85 -8.41
N GLN A 493 -28.77 -23.35 -9.54
CA GLN A 493 -27.86 -24.10 -10.40
C GLN A 493 -26.52 -24.40 -9.71
N ALA A 494 -25.99 -23.46 -8.92
CA ALA A 494 -24.79 -23.69 -8.11
C ALA A 494 -24.99 -24.79 -7.05
N VAL A 495 -26.12 -24.78 -6.36
CA VAL A 495 -26.47 -25.83 -5.36
C VAL A 495 -26.58 -27.21 -6.02
N LEU A 496 -27.22 -27.30 -7.19
CA LEU A 496 -27.32 -28.55 -7.96
C LEU A 496 -25.93 -29.07 -8.38
N LEU A 497 -25.09 -28.20 -8.93
CA LEU A 497 -23.72 -28.54 -9.32
C LEU A 497 -22.92 -29.06 -8.11
N PHE A 498 -23.02 -28.42 -6.95
CA PHE A 498 -22.31 -28.86 -5.75
C PHE A 498 -22.80 -30.21 -5.22
N LYS A 499 -24.09 -30.54 -5.38
CA LYS A 499 -24.63 -31.87 -5.07
C LYS A 499 -24.05 -32.95 -5.99
N GLU A 500 -23.94 -32.67 -7.29
CA GLU A 500 -23.34 -33.56 -8.29
C GLU A 500 -21.83 -33.75 -8.04
N VAL A 501 -21.10 -32.67 -7.75
CA VAL A 501 -19.68 -32.74 -7.36
C VAL A 501 -19.49 -33.61 -6.12
N LYS A 502 -20.34 -33.44 -5.10
CA LYS A 502 -20.28 -34.26 -3.89
C LYS A 502 -20.43 -35.75 -4.22
N GLN A 503 -21.39 -36.14 -5.06
CA GLN A 503 -21.57 -37.54 -5.48
C GLN A 503 -20.32 -38.10 -6.17
N ILE A 504 -19.67 -37.31 -7.02
CA ILE A 504 -18.41 -37.71 -7.69
C ILE A 504 -17.26 -37.87 -6.67
N LEU A 505 -17.15 -36.97 -5.69
CA LEU A 505 -16.11 -37.01 -4.67
C LEU A 505 -16.32 -38.14 -3.65
N ASP A 506 -17.57 -38.44 -3.26
CA ASP A 506 -17.92 -39.54 -2.36
C ASP A 506 -17.51 -40.91 -2.97
N GLY A 507 -17.54 -41.02 -4.30
CA GLY A 507 -17.08 -42.20 -5.05
C GLY A 507 -15.56 -42.28 -5.30
N TYR A 508 -14.75 -41.35 -4.77
CA TYR A 508 -13.31 -41.28 -5.04
C TYR A 508 -12.51 -42.45 -4.46
N THR A 509 -11.65 -43.05 -5.29
CA THR A 509 -10.59 -43.98 -4.86
C THR A 509 -9.23 -43.61 -5.45
N LYS A 510 -8.12 -43.94 -4.77
CA LYS A 510 -6.75 -43.61 -5.22
C LYS A 510 -6.45 -44.05 -6.66
N PRO A 511 -6.83 -45.26 -7.12
CA PRO A 511 -6.60 -45.70 -8.51
C PRO A 511 -7.40 -44.89 -9.54
N GLN A 512 -8.57 -44.38 -9.14
CA GLN A 512 -9.49 -43.64 -10.03
C GLN A 512 -9.20 -42.14 -10.07
N ALA A 513 -8.13 -41.63 -9.43
CA ALA A 513 -7.88 -40.20 -9.29
C ALA A 513 -7.94 -39.42 -10.62
N LYS A 514 -7.31 -39.94 -11.68
CA LYS A 514 -7.35 -39.31 -13.01
C LYS A 514 -8.76 -39.34 -13.64
N ILE A 515 -9.52 -40.41 -13.40
CA ILE A 515 -10.90 -40.58 -13.89
C ILE A 515 -11.81 -39.58 -13.17
N THR A 516 -11.75 -39.50 -11.84
CA THR A 516 -12.53 -38.55 -11.04
C THR A 516 -12.26 -37.11 -11.47
N ALA A 517 -11.00 -36.73 -11.69
CA ALA A 517 -10.65 -35.39 -12.20
C ALA A 517 -11.29 -35.12 -13.57
N LYS A 518 -11.28 -36.10 -14.49
CA LYS A 518 -11.91 -35.98 -15.81
C LYS A 518 -13.44 -35.87 -15.72
N SER A 519 -14.08 -36.60 -14.81
CA SER A 519 -15.54 -36.51 -14.58
C SER A 519 -15.96 -35.13 -14.05
N LEU A 520 -15.16 -34.53 -13.16
CA LEU A 520 -15.41 -33.17 -12.67
C LEU A 520 -15.30 -32.12 -13.80
N GLU A 521 -14.35 -32.28 -14.72
CA GLU A 521 -14.22 -31.39 -15.88
C GLU A 521 -15.37 -31.56 -16.88
N GLN A 522 -15.82 -32.79 -17.11
CA GLN A 522 -17.01 -33.03 -17.94
C GLN A 522 -18.26 -32.36 -17.34
N LEU A 523 -18.40 -32.38 -16.01
CA LEU A 523 -19.49 -31.72 -15.31
C LEU A 523 -19.48 -30.20 -15.49
N VAL A 524 -18.29 -29.60 -15.45
CA VAL A 524 -18.07 -28.18 -15.75
C VAL A 524 -18.53 -27.87 -17.17
N THR A 525 -18.12 -28.66 -18.17
CA THR A 525 -18.55 -28.46 -19.57
C THR A 525 -20.07 -28.53 -19.75
N GLN A 526 -20.75 -29.46 -19.07
CA GLN A 526 -22.22 -29.61 -19.13
C GLN A 526 -23.00 -28.43 -18.53
N ARG A 527 -22.39 -27.73 -17.56
CA ARG A 527 -22.99 -26.63 -16.80
C ARG A 527 -22.47 -25.24 -17.22
N ASN A 528 -21.62 -25.17 -18.25
CA ASN A 528 -21.07 -23.92 -18.77
C ASN A 528 -22.19 -22.96 -19.21
N GLY A 529 -22.10 -21.68 -18.83
CA GLY A 529 -23.14 -20.68 -19.07
C GLY A 529 -24.38 -20.77 -18.18
N LYS A 530 -24.50 -21.77 -17.29
CA LYS A 530 -25.62 -21.90 -16.33
C LYS A 530 -25.25 -21.54 -14.89
N VAL A 531 -23.96 -21.45 -14.59
CA VAL A 531 -23.42 -21.15 -13.26
C VAL A 531 -22.28 -20.14 -13.41
N SER A 532 -22.07 -19.29 -12.42
CA SER A 532 -21.02 -18.28 -12.46
C SER A 532 -19.62 -18.87 -12.64
N SER A 533 -18.71 -18.09 -13.23
CA SER A 533 -17.33 -18.52 -13.45
C SER A 533 -16.60 -18.81 -12.13
N ALA A 534 -16.92 -18.10 -11.04
CA ALA A 534 -16.35 -18.38 -9.71
C ALA A 534 -16.62 -19.81 -9.23
N ILE A 535 -17.86 -20.30 -9.42
CA ILE A 535 -18.27 -21.64 -9.00
C ILE A 535 -17.63 -22.70 -9.92
N MET A 536 -17.62 -22.46 -11.23
CA MET A 536 -16.99 -23.34 -12.21
C MET A 536 -15.49 -23.51 -11.95
N LEU A 537 -14.79 -22.40 -11.69
CA LEU A 537 -13.37 -22.40 -11.35
C LEU A 537 -13.08 -23.19 -10.07
N LEU A 538 -14.03 -23.25 -9.12
CA LEU A 538 -13.83 -24.00 -7.88
C LEU A 538 -13.81 -25.51 -8.15
N VAL A 539 -14.69 -25.97 -9.06
CA VAL A 539 -14.72 -27.38 -9.51
C VAL A 539 -13.47 -27.72 -10.33
N ILE A 540 -13.03 -26.81 -11.20
CA ILE A 540 -11.78 -26.97 -11.97
C ILE A 540 -10.57 -27.05 -11.03
N TRP A 541 -10.51 -26.21 -10.00
CA TRP A 541 -9.44 -26.25 -9.00
C TRP A 541 -9.36 -27.60 -8.30
N ILE A 542 -10.48 -28.14 -7.79
CA ILE A 542 -10.43 -29.42 -7.09
C ILE A 542 -10.06 -30.57 -8.06
N ALA A 543 -10.50 -30.52 -9.32
CA ALA A 543 -10.06 -31.46 -10.36
C ALA A 543 -8.54 -31.38 -10.62
N ALA A 544 -7.99 -30.16 -10.70
CA ALA A 544 -6.55 -29.94 -10.86
C ALA A 544 -5.74 -30.43 -9.65
N VAL A 545 -6.24 -30.24 -8.43
CA VAL A 545 -5.62 -30.77 -7.20
C VAL A 545 -5.59 -32.29 -7.20
N ILE A 546 -6.67 -32.95 -7.64
CA ILE A 546 -6.73 -34.41 -7.74
C ILE A 546 -5.76 -34.93 -8.80
N ARG A 547 -5.69 -34.26 -9.96
CA ARG A 547 -4.83 -34.64 -11.09
C ARG A 547 -3.34 -34.49 -10.77
N SER A 548 -2.97 -33.45 -10.03
CA SER A 548 -1.56 -33.18 -9.69
C SER A 548 -1.01 -34.11 -8.60
N GLY A 549 -1.84 -34.53 -7.65
CA GLY A 549 -1.43 -35.44 -6.58
C GLY A 549 -0.42 -34.82 -5.59
N LYS A 550 0.16 -35.67 -4.74
CA LYS A 550 1.15 -35.35 -3.70
C LYS A 550 2.58 -35.44 -4.26
N GLY A 551 3.23 -34.31 -4.56
CA GLY A 551 4.65 -34.30 -4.92
C GLY A 551 5.09 -33.10 -5.77
N ARG A 552 6.40 -32.99 -6.06
CA ARG A 552 6.95 -32.02 -7.04
C ARG A 552 6.70 -32.53 -8.47
N ALA A 553 6.53 -31.60 -9.42
CA ALA A 553 6.47 -31.90 -10.85
C ALA A 553 7.73 -32.70 -11.29
N GLY A 554 7.56 -33.70 -12.15
CA GLY A 554 8.66 -34.59 -12.60
C GLY A 554 9.06 -35.72 -11.63
N ARG A 555 8.30 -35.96 -10.54
CA ARG A 555 8.45 -37.16 -9.69
C ARG A 555 7.25 -38.11 -9.87
N ARG A 556 7.40 -39.36 -9.41
CA ARG A 556 6.35 -40.41 -9.49
C ARG A 556 5.04 -39.90 -8.86
N PHE A 557 3.96 -39.91 -9.66
CA PHE A 557 2.63 -39.47 -9.24
C PHE A 557 2.14 -40.23 -8.00
N LYS A 558 1.66 -39.50 -6.99
CA LYS A 558 1.13 -40.07 -5.74
C LYS A 558 -0.24 -39.47 -5.44
N PRO A 559 -1.35 -40.24 -5.51
CA PRO A 559 -2.70 -39.70 -5.26
C PRO A 559 -2.89 -39.13 -3.83
N PHE A 560 -3.86 -38.21 -3.68
CA PHE A 560 -4.30 -37.76 -2.36
C PHE A 560 -5.15 -38.82 -1.63
N GLU A 561 -5.28 -38.70 -0.30
CA GLU A 561 -6.28 -39.50 0.42
C GLU A 561 -7.68 -38.92 0.18
N SER A 562 -8.72 -39.75 0.18
CA SER A 562 -10.11 -39.28 0.05
C SER A 562 -10.46 -38.21 1.10
N SER A 563 -10.03 -38.42 2.35
CA SER A 563 -10.20 -37.45 3.44
C SER A 563 -9.51 -36.11 3.16
N SER A 564 -8.39 -36.09 2.42
CA SER A 564 -7.70 -34.83 2.06
C SER A 564 -8.48 -34.05 1.03
N ILE A 565 -9.08 -34.73 0.04
CA ILE A 565 -9.87 -34.10 -1.03
C ILE A 565 -11.14 -33.50 -0.45
N HIS A 566 -11.87 -34.26 0.38
CA HIS A 566 -13.06 -33.76 1.07
C HIS A 566 -12.76 -32.56 1.96
N ARG A 567 -11.61 -32.58 2.66
CA ARG A 567 -11.17 -31.44 3.47
C ARG A 567 -10.81 -30.22 2.63
N TYR A 568 -10.17 -30.38 1.46
CA TYR A 568 -9.88 -29.28 0.53
C TYR A 568 -11.15 -28.68 -0.06
N TRP A 569 -12.05 -29.51 -0.56
CA TRP A 569 -13.34 -29.07 -1.10
C TRP A 569 -14.17 -28.35 -0.04
N GLY A 570 -14.31 -28.95 1.15
CA GLY A 570 -15.07 -28.38 2.27
C GLY A 570 -14.55 -27.04 2.77
N ALA A 571 -13.25 -26.75 2.61
CA ALA A 571 -12.65 -25.49 3.04
C ALA A 571 -13.18 -24.25 2.30
N LEU A 572 -13.51 -24.38 1.01
CA LEU A 572 -13.98 -23.27 0.19
C LEU A 572 -15.47 -23.38 -0.20
N ARG A 573 -16.00 -24.61 -0.31
CA ARG A 573 -17.34 -24.88 -0.83
C ARG A 573 -18.42 -24.00 -0.19
N LYS A 574 -18.53 -24.01 1.15
CA LYS A 574 -19.64 -23.34 1.86
C LYS A 574 -19.67 -21.84 1.56
N LEU A 575 -18.51 -21.18 1.58
CA LEU A 575 -18.40 -19.74 1.29
C LEU A 575 -18.73 -19.42 -0.16
N PHE A 576 -18.26 -20.25 -1.10
CA PHE A 576 -18.55 -20.04 -2.51
C PHE A 576 -20.04 -20.26 -2.81
N GLU A 577 -20.68 -21.22 -2.14
CA GLU A 577 -22.13 -21.45 -2.21
C GLU A 577 -22.92 -20.21 -1.76
N GLU A 578 -22.47 -19.54 -0.69
CA GLU A 578 -23.17 -18.40 -0.08
C GLU A 578 -22.83 -17.04 -0.73
N LEU A 579 -21.58 -16.83 -1.17
CA LEU A 579 -21.06 -15.50 -1.55
C LEU A 579 -20.62 -15.39 -3.02
N ALA A 580 -20.41 -16.51 -3.72
CA ALA A 580 -19.79 -16.50 -5.06
C ALA A 580 -20.74 -16.89 -6.21
N TYR A 581 -21.99 -17.28 -5.91
CA TYR A 581 -22.94 -17.80 -6.90
C TYR A 581 -23.29 -16.80 -8.03
N GLY A 582 -23.15 -15.49 -7.78
CA GLY A 582 -23.34 -14.43 -8.77
C GLY A 582 -22.05 -13.74 -9.23
N VAL A 583 -20.87 -14.25 -8.87
CA VAL A 583 -19.58 -13.59 -9.11
C VAL A 583 -18.91 -14.13 -10.36
N ASP A 584 -18.58 -13.24 -11.30
CA ASP A 584 -17.88 -13.58 -12.55
C ASP A 584 -16.40 -13.17 -12.51
N LEU A 585 -15.55 -14.02 -11.92
CA LEU A 585 -14.11 -13.77 -11.75
C LEU A 585 -13.36 -13.50 -13.07
N MET A 586 -13.85 -13.98 -14.21
CA MET A 586 -13.23 -13.75 -15.52
C MET A 586 -13.36 -12.30 -16.01
N THR A 587 -14.30 -11.55 -15.43
CA THR A 587 -14.59 -10.14 -15.81
C THR A 587 -14.10 -9.14 -14.79
N LEU A 588 -13.83 -9.58 -13.56
CA LEU A 588 -13.40 -8.70 -12.49
C LEU A 588 -11.95 -8.28 -12.69
N GLY A 589 -11.68 -7.01 -12.42
CA GLY A 589 -10.31 -6.51 -12.32
C GLY A 589 -9.62 -6.98 -11.03
N SER A 590 -8.29 -6.86 -10.99
CA SER A 590 -7.45 -7.23 -9.83
C SER A 590 -7.98 -6.67 -8.50
N GLU A 591 -8.41 -5.40 -8.45
CA GLU A 591 -8.94 -4.78 -7.23
C GLU A 591 -10.30 -5.36 -6.80
N GLU A 592 -11.18 -5.64 -7.75
CA GLU A 592 -12.50 -6.23 -7.48
C GLU A 592 -12.37 -7.67 -6.95
N ILE A 593 -11.43 -8.44 -7.49
CA ILE A 593 -11.09 -9.77 -7.00
C ILE A 593 -10.51 -9.69 -5.58
N THR A 594 -9.66 -8.69 -5.32
CA THR A 594 -9.11 -8.43 -3.97
C THR A 594 -10.23 -8.14 -2.98
N ALA A 595 -11.17 -7.27 -3.33
CA ALA A 595 -12.32 -6.94 -2.48
C ALA A 595 -13.22 -8.17 -2.23
N PHE A 596 -13.47 -8.97 -3.28
CA PHE A 596 -14.22 -10.22 -3.15
C PHE A 596 -13.54 -11.19 -2.18
N TYR A 597 -12.23 -11.42 -2.33
CA TYR A 597 -11.48 -12.31 -1.43
C TYR A 597 -11.39 -11.76 0.00
N ALA A 598 -11.30 -10.45 0.19
CA ALA A 598 -11.39 -9.84 1.51
C ALA A 598 -12.72 -10.19 2.18
N GLY A 599 -13.84 -10.08 1.45
CA GLY A 599 -15.16 -10.49 1.94
C GLY A 599 -15.24 -11.98 2.33
N LEU A 600 -14.60 -12.88 1.56
CA LEU A 600 -14.51 -14.30 1.91
C LEU A 600 -13.71 -14.51 3.21
N VAL A 601 -12.60 -13.79 3.37
CA VAL A 601 -11.73 -13.89 4.54
C VAL A 601 -12.43 -13.34 5.79
N ASP A 602 -13.07 -12.18 5.69
CA ASP A 602 -13.83 -11.57 6.79
C ASP A 602 -14.96 -12.49 7.25
N TYR A 603 -15.71 -13.07 6.31
CA TYR A 603 -16.77 -14.02 6.65
C TYR A 603 -16.18 -15.27 7.34
N GLN A 604 -15.08 -15.82 6.84
CA GLN A 604 -14.45 -17.00 7.43
C GLN A 604 -13.88 -16.72 8.84
N GLU A 605 -13.37 -15.50 9.08
CA GLU A 605 -12.90 -15.05 10.38
C GLU A 605 -14.04 -15.01 11.41
N THR A 606 -15.24 -14.56 11.00
CA THR A 606 -16.43 -14.58 11.88
C THR A 606 -16.87 -15.99 12.28
N GLN A 607 -16.49 -17.02 11.52
CA GLN A 607 -16.86 -18.43 11.78
C GLN A 607 -15.79 -19.21 12.57
N LEU A 608 -14.77 -18.54 13.14
CA LEU A 608 -13.76 -19.10 14.06
C LEU A 608 -13.04 -20.38 13.57
N SER A 609 -12.73 -20.44 12.28
CA SER A 609 -12.05 -21.59 11.65
C SER A 609 -10.52 -21.45 11.59
N ASP A 610 -9.81 -22.50 11.16
CA ASP A 610 -8.38 -22.45 10.86
C ASP A 610 -8.10 -21.53 9.65
N MET A 611 -7.89 -20.24 9.95
CA MET A 611 -7.64 -19.19 8.97
C MET A 611 -6.39 -19.45 8.14
N SER A 612 -5.37 -20.11 8.67
CA SER A 612 -4.16 -20.46 7.91
C SER A 612 -4.45 -21.52 6.87
N TYR A 613 -5.21 -22.54 7.24
CA TYR A 613 -5.62 -23.57 6.30
C TYR A 613 -6.51 -23.02 5.18
N PHE A 614 -7.53 -22.23 5.53
CA PHE A 614 -8.41 -21.56 4.57
C PHE A 614 -7.62 -20.70 3.57
N SER A 615 -6.77 -19.84 4.11
CA SER A 615 -5.83 -18.98 3.37
C SER A 615 -5.02 -19.73 2.31
N HIS A 616 -4.45 -20.89 2.68
CA HIS A 616 -3.69 -21.73 1.76
C HIS A 616 -4.56 -22.36 0.66
N ARG A 617 -5.81 -22.70 0.97
CA ARG A 617 -6.74 -23.25 -0.03
C ARG A 617 -7.19 -22.18 -1.00
N LEU A 618 -7.52 -20.98 -0.53
CA LEU A 618 -7.92 -19.85 -1.38
C LEU A 618 -6.82 -19.47 -2.39
N ARG A 619 -5.56 -19.40 -1.94
CA ARG A 619 -4.41 -19.18 -2.84
C ARG A 619 -4.22 -20.33 -3.84
N SER A 620 -4.39 -21.57 -3.39
CA SER A 620 -4.30 -22.72 -4.29
C SER A 620 -5.38 -22.69 -5.36
N PHE A 621 -6.59 -22.28 -5.01
CA PHE A 621 -7.71 -22.06 -5.92
C PHE A 621 -7.36 -21.00 -6.95
N HIS A 622 -6.93 -19.84 -6.48
CA HIS A 622 -6.65 -18.72 -7.37
C HIS A 622 -5.49 -19.00 -8.34
N ARG A 623 -4.44 -19.74 -7.93
CA ARG A 623 -3.37 -20.14 -8.88
C ARG A 623 -3.90 -20.88 -10.10
N VAL A 624 -4.94 -21.72 -9.92
CA VAL A 624 -5.60 -22.40 -11.04
C VAL A 624 -6.43 -21.40 -11.83
N ALA A 625 -7.18 -20.52 -11.16
CA ALA A 625 -7.96 -19.47 -11.83
C ALA A 625 -7.08 -18.54 -12.68
N ALA A 626 -5.95 -18.08 -12.16
CA ALA A 626 -4.97 -17.24 -12.84
C ALA A 626 -4.39 -17.94 -14.08
N SER A 627 -4.13 -19.25 -14.01
CA SER A 627 -3.68 -20.04 -15.18
C SER A 627 -4.72 -20.10 -16.31
N LEU A 628 -5.98 -19.76 -16.01
CA LEU A 628 -7.09 -19.71 -16.96
C LEU A 628 -7.46 -18.29 -17.39
N GLY A 629 -6.66 -17.29 -17.01
CA GLY A 629 -6.84 -15.90 -17.43
C GLY A 629 -7.60 -15.01 -16.46
N VAL A 630 -7.89 -15.47 -15.23
CA VAL A 630 -8.39 -14.60 -14.16
C VAL A 630 -7.27 -13.63 -13.74
N GLU A 631 -7.61 -12.35 -13.62
CA GLU A 631 -6.69 -11.34 -13.09
C GLU A 631 -6.28 -11.66 -11.65
N GLU A 632 -5.04 -11.35 -11.30
CA GLU A 632 -4.53 -11.71 -9.97
C GLU A 632 -4.88 -10.65 -8.94
N PRO A 633 -5.39 -11.02 -7.75
CA PRO A 633 -5.66 -10.08 -6.69
C PRO A 633 -4.37 -9.57 -6.07
N ASP A 634 -4.51 -8.46 -5.37
CA ASP A 634 -3.51 -7.99 -4.43
C ASP A 634 -3.56 -8.85 -3.16
N TRP A 635 -2.76 -9.92 -3.15
CA TRP A 635 -2.60 -10.80 -2.00
C TRP A 635 -2.06 -10.11 -0.76
N ASP A 636 -1.38 -8.97 -0.95
CA ASP A 636 -0.73 -8.21 0.12
C ASP A 636 -1.78 -7.43 0.93
N GLU A 637 -2.94 -7.21 0.31
CA GLU A 637 -4.08 -6.55 0.91
C GLU A 637 -5.03 -7.49 1.68
N LEU A 638 -4.80 -8.80 1.66
CA LEU A 638 -5.65 -9.79 2.32
C LEU A 638 -5.04 -10.25 3.66
N PRO A 639 -5.80 -10.32 4.78
CA PRO A 639 -5.29 -10.76 6.08
C PRO A 639 -5.17 -12.29 6.16
N VAL A 640 -4.36 -12.85 5.25
CA VAL A 640 -4.20 -14.28 5.01
C VAL A 640 -2.89 -14.73 5.64
N ALA A 641 -2.92 -15.76 6.50
CA ALA A 641 -1.71 -16.20 7.22
C ALA A 641 -0.63 -16.69 6.24
N GLU A 642 0.57 -16.10 6.34
CA GLU A 642 1.64 -16.29 5.37
C GLU A 642 2.52 -17.51 5.67
N GLN A 643 2.83 -18.28 4.62
CA GLN A 643 4.04 -19.09 4.61
C GLN A 643 4.89 -18.68 3.40
N GLY A 644 5.86 -17.79 3.62
CA GLY A 644 6.84 -17.33 2.62
C GLY A 644 6.47 -16.03 1.93
N ARG A 645 7.32 -15.61 0.98
CA ARG A 645 7.15 -14.37 0.21
C ARG A 645 6.12 -14.53 -0.90
N HIS A 646 5.21 -13.57 -1.03
CA HIS A 646 4.15 -13.56 -2.05
C HIS A 646 3.93 -12.21 -2.74
N VAL A 647 4.63 -11.17 -2.26
CA VAL A 647 4.45 -9.77 -2.64
C VAL A 647 4.90 -9.49 -4.06
N ARG A 648 4.06 -8.81 -4.84
CA ARG A 648 4.42 -8.37 -6.20
C ARG A 648 5.27 -7.11 -6.12
N ALA A 649 6.57 -7.31 -5.93
CA ALA A 649 7.52 -6.23 -5.71
C ALA A 649 7.89 -5.40 -6.97
N GLU A 650 7.00 -5.26 -7.96
CA GLU A 650 7.26 -4.38 -9.11
C GLU A 650 7.15 -2.90 -8.75
N MET A 651 7.75 -2.04 -9.57
CA MET A 651 7.77 -0.60 -9.31
C MET A 651 7.87 0.23 -10.60
N LEU A 652 7.19 1.37 -10.64
CA LEU A 652 7.24 2.33 -11.74
C LEU A 652 8.31 3.41 -11.50
N SER A 653 9.19 3.66 -12.47
CA SER A 653 10.11 4.81 -12.40
C SER A 653 9.42 6.11 -12.82
N GLU A 654 9.96 7.25 -12.41
CA GLU A 654 9.41 8.56 -12.80
C GLU A 654 9.43 8.76 -14.32
N ARG A 655 10.50 8.30 -14.99
CA ARG A 655 10.59 8.33 -16.46
C ARG A 655 9.45 7.54 -17.10
N GLU A 656 9.24 6.32 -16.66
CA GLU A 656 8.18 5.45 -17.20
C GLU A 656 6.80 6.01 -16.89
N TYR A 657 6.59 6.56 -15.69
CA TYR A 657 5.36 7.27 -15.34
C TYR A 657 5.04 8.42 -16.31
N LEU A 658 6.01 9.31 -16.56
CA LEU A 658 5.83 10.44 -17.48
C LEU A 658 5.66 9.97 -18.94
N GLU A 659 6.37 8.93 -19.37
CA GLU A 659 6.19 8.29 -20.68
C GLU A 659 4.80 7.65 -20.81
N THR A 660 4.27 7.06 -19.74
CA THR A 660 2.90 6.51 -19.70
C THR A 660 1.84 7.61 -19.81
N LEU A 661 2.02 8.77 -19.15
CA LEU A 661 1.10 9.91 -19.33
C LEU A 661 1.02 10.35 -20.80
N LYS A 662 2.16 10.46 -21.48
CA LYS A 662 2.24 10.79 -22.92
C LYS A 662 1.63 9.70 -23.79
N ARG A 663 1.82 8.43 -23.41
CA ARG A 663 1.21 7.29 -24.13
C ARG A 663 -0.31 7.29 -24.01
N ILE A 664 -0.85 7.60 -22.84
CA ILE A 664 -2.30 7.74 -22.64
C ILE A 664 -2.85 8.86 -23.52
N GLU A 665 -2.15 10.01 -23.58
CA GLU A 665 -2.53 11.15 -24.43
C GLU A 665 -2.60 10.78 -25.92
N THR A 666 -1.68 9.95 -26.40
CA THR A 666 -1.59 9.55 -27.81
C THR A 666 -2.37 8.28 -28.16
N SER A 667 -2.78 7.49 -27.16
CA SER A 667 -3.50 6.22 -27.40
C SER A 667 -5.01 6.38 -27.39
N GLN A 668 -5.51 7.36 -26.65
CA GLN A 668 -6.95 7.59 -26.51
C GLN A 668 -7.44 8.52 -27.61
N ARG A 669 -8.57 8.15 -28.24
CA ARG A 669 -9.23 9.00 -29.24
C ARG A 669 -9.97 10.17 -28.59
N ASP A 670 -10.49 9.96 -27.39
CA ASP A 670 -11.21 10.98 -26.63
C ASP A 670 -10.24 11.67 -25.65
N PRO A 671 -9.96 12.98 -25.83
CA PRO A 671 -9.10 13.74 -24.93
C PRO A 671 -9.61 13.79 -23.50
N ASP A 672 -10.92 13.71 -23.28
CA ASP A 672 -11.54 13.73 -21.96
C ASP A 672 -11.19 12.43 -21.21
N ILE A 673 -11.31 11.28 -21.87
CA ILE A 673 -10.89 9.99 -21.30
C ILE A 673 -9.39 10.00 -20.99
N ALA A 674 -8.56 10.53 -21.90
CA ALA A 674 -7.13 10.66 -21.68
C ALA A 674 -6.83 11.47 -20.40
N CYS A 675 -7.51 12.61 -20.24
CA CYS A 675 -7.37 13.49 -19.09
C CYS A 675 -7.71 12.78 -17.77
N LEU A 676 -8.82 12.03 -17.75
CA LEU A 676 -9.25 11.27 -16.56
C LEU A 676 -8.26 10.16 -16.19
N LEU A 677 -7.77 9.40 -17.18
CA LEU A 677 -6.76 8.35 -16.98
C LEU A 677 -5.43 8.94 -16.47
N GLN A 678 -4.95 10.03 -17.07
CA GLN A 678 -3.74 10.70 -16.62
C GLN A 678 -3.84 11.19 -15.17
N PHE A 679 -5.01 11.71 -14.77
CA PHE A 679 -5.22 12.18 -13.40
C PHE A 679 -5.25 11.05 -12.38
N VAL A 680 -5.85 9.90 -12.72
CA VAL A 680 -5.81 8.71 -11.86
C VAL A 680 -4.38 8.23 -11.67
N LEU A 681 -3.60 8.13 -12.76
CA LEU A 681 -2.19 7.75 -12.68
C LEU A 681 -1.36 8.75 -11.85
N LEU A 682 -1.62 10.05 -11.97
CA LEU A 682 -1.03 11.10 -11.14
C LEU A 682 -1.36 10.90 -9.65
N CYS A 683 -2.63 10.66 -9.33
CA CYS A 683 -3.06 10.39 -7.96
C CYS A 683 -2.38 9.14 -7.38
N ALA A 684 -2.27 8.07 -8.17
CA ALA A 684 -1.62 6.83 -7.75
C ALA A 684 -0.12 7.02 -7.53
N TYR A 685 0.57 7.77 -8.40
CA TYR A 685 2.02 7.95 -8.36
C TYR A 685 2.49 9.02 -7.35
N ARG A 686 1.86 10.21 -7.35
CA ARG A 686 2.28 11.37 -6.53
C ARG A 686 1.66 11.40 -5.13
N PHE A 687 0.51 10.77 -4.94
CA PHE A 687 -0.18 10.69 -3.64
C PHE A 687 -0.31 9.25 -3.12
N GLY A 688 0.16 8.26 -3.87
CA GLY A 688 0.07 6.85 -3.45
C GLY A 688 -1.37 6.37 -3.29
N LEU A 689 -2.35 6.95 -3.98
CA LEU A 689 -3.76 6.57 -3.81
C LEU A 689 -4.05 5.22 -4.46
N ARG A 690 -4.99 4.47 -3.89
CA ARG A 690 -5.64 3.34 -4.58
C ARG A 690 -6.52 3.85 -5.73
N LEU A 691 -6.86 3.00 -6.70
CA LEU A 691 -7.74 3.38 -7.81
C LEU A 691 -9.08 3.92 -7.28
N ASP A 692 -9.73 3.20 -6.39
CA ASP A 692 -11.00 3.64 -5.79
C ASP A 692 -10.84 4.89 -4.91
N GLU A 693 -9.67 5.08 -4.30
CA GLU A 693 -9.37 6.32 -3.59
C GLU A 693 -9.31 7.50 -4.56
N ALA A 694 -8.57 7.38 -5.68
CA ALA A 694 -8.44 8.42 -6.70
C ALA A 694 -9.77 8.71 -7.41
N ARG A 695 -10.47 7.66 -7.84
CA ARG A 695 -11.73 7.74 -8.59
C ARG A 695 -12.87 8.35 -7.77
N GLY A 696 -12.91 8.06 -6.48
CA GLY A 696 -13.93 8.54 -5.56
C GLY A 696 -13.61 9.86 -4.86
N LEU A 697 -12.59 10.62 -5.30
CA LEU A 697 -12.29 11.93 -4.72
C LEU A 697 -13.39 12.94 -5.02
N LEU A 698 -13.82 13.69 -4.00
CA LEU A 698 -14.72 14.82 -4.19
C LEU A 698 -13.95 16.10 -4.48
N ARG A 699 -14.61 17.10 -5.07
CA ARG A 699 -13.99 18.42 -5.33
C ARG A 699 -13.42 19.08 -4.07
N ARG A 700 -14.09 18.91 -2.92
CA ARG A 700 -13.63 19.40 -1.60
C ARG A 700 -12.52 18.58 -0.95
N ASP A 701 -12.27 17.37 -1.47
CA ASP A 701 -11.21 16.52 -0.93
C ASP A 701 -9.84 16.95 -1.49
N TRP A 702 -9.80 17.68 -2.61
CA TRP A 702 -8.61 18.37 -3.10
C TRP A 702 -8.47 19.73 -2.43
N CYS A 703 -7.40 19.91 -1.66
CA CYS A 703 -7.20 21.08 -0.82
C CYS A 703 -5.90 21.80 -1.18
N GLU A 704 -5.98 23.13 -1.30
CA GLU A 704 -4.84 24.00 -1.55
C GLU A 704 -4.87 25.18 -0.58
N SER A 705 -3.76 25.47 0.09
CA SER A 705 -3.65 26.60 1.01
C SER A 705 -2.20 26.97 1.27
N HIS A 706 -1.86 28.27 1.25
CA HIS A 706 -0.53 28.78 1.56
C HIS A 706 0.62 28.08 0.79
N GLY A 707 0.38 27.71 -0.48
CA GLY A 707 1.36 27.00 -1.31
C GLY A 707 1.45 25.49 -1.06
N TYR A 708 0.66 24.93 -0.13
CA TYR A 708 0.55 23.49 0.09
C TYR A 708 -0.65 22.91 -0.64
N CYS A 709 -0.47 21.73 -1.21
CA CYS A 709 -1.53 20.91 -1.79
C CYS A 709 -1.64 19.59 -1.02
N TRP A 710 -2.84 19.14 -0.71
CA TRP A 710 -3.08 17.83 -0.10
C TRP A 710 -4.45 17.27 -0.45
N VAL A 711 -4.57 15.95 -0.32
CA VAL A 711 -5.82 15.23 -0.62
C VAL A 711 -6.37 14.57 0.64
N LEU A 712 -7.68 14.70 0.87
CA LEU A 712 -8.40 14.09 1.99
C LEU A 712 -9.04 12.75 1.58
N ILE A 713 -8.58 11.67 2.20
CA ILE A 713 -9.11 10.33 2.00
C ILE A 713 -10.09 9.98 3.12
N ARG A 714 -11.38 9.86 2.78
CA ARG A 714 -12.50 9.61 3.71
C ARG A 714 -13.69 8.92 3.04
N ASN A 715 -14.55 8.28 3.81
CA ASN A 715 -15.82 7.78 3.29
C ASN A 715 -16.66 8.92 2.72
N ASN A 716 -17.35 8.65 1.62
CA ASN A 716 -18.34 9.55 1.03
C ASN A 716 -19.44 8.71 0.33
N ARG A 717 -20.39 9.38 -0.34
CA ARG A 717 -21.52 8.72 -1.02
C ARG A 717 -21.08 7.76 -2.14
N TYR A 718 -19.92 8.00 -2.74
CA TYR A 718 -19.43 7.30 -3.92
C TYR A 718 -18.28 6.32 -3.62
N ARG A 719 -17.72 6.38 -2.40
CA ARG A 719 -16.57 5.59 -1.98
C ARG A 719 -16.64 5.22 -0.51
N THR A 720 -16.47 3.93 -0.24
CA THR A 720 -16.24 3.38 1.09
C THR A 720 -14.77 2.98 1.24
N LEU A 721 -14.13 3.42 2.32
CA LEU A 721 -12.76 3.04 2.64
C LEU A 721 -12.71 1.63 3.23
N LYS A 722 -11.62 0.93 2.92
CA LYS A 722 -11.33 -0.42 3.41
C LYS A 722 -11.34 -0.55 4.94
N SER A 723 -10.86 0.47 5.65
CA SER A 723 -10.81 0.48 7.11
C SER A 723 -10.80 1.91 7.67
N GLU A 724 -11.06 2.05 8.98
CA GLU A 724 -10.89 3.35 9.65
C GLU A 724 -9.47 3.90 9.54
N ALA A 725 -8.45 3.02 9.51
CA ALA A 725 -7.05 3.43 9.37
C ALA A 725 -6.73 4.01 7.99
N SER A 726 -7.55 3.73 6.98
CA SER A 726 -7.40 4.28 5.64
C SER A 726 -7.72 5.78 5.56
N ARG A 727 -8.46 6.32 6.54
CA ARG A 727 -8.83 7.75 6.60
C ARG A 727 -7.59 8.59 6.93
N ARG A 728 -7.18 9.44 5.99
CA ARG A 728 -5.92 10.21 6.10
C ARG A 728 -5.93 11.47 5.24
N ALA A 729 -4.96 12.34 5.49
CA ALA A 729 -4.59 13.42 4.58
C ALA A 729 -3.24 13.07 3.96
N VAL A 730 -3.12 13.19 2.64
CA VAL A 730 -1.87 12.96 1.92
C VAL A 730 -1.40 14.27 1.30
N PRO A 731 -0.30 14.88 1.78
CA PRO A 731 0.27 16.05 1.15
C PRO A 731 0.92 15.68 -0.18
N LEU A 732 0.96 16.63 -1.10
CA LEU A 732 1.80 16.55 -2.29
C LEU A 732 3.26 16.66 -1.83
N LEU A 733 4.03 15.57 -1.96
CA LEU A 733 5.42 15.48 -1.50
C LEU A 733 6.45 15.79 -2.60
N PHE A 734 5.99 16.04 -3.83
CA PHE A 734 6.82 16.13 -5.02
C PHE A 734 6.48 17.36 -5.83
N SER A 735 7.46 17.88 -6.57
CA SER A 735 7.24 18.87 -7.60
C SER A 735 6.51 18.22 -8.79
N LEU A 736 5.48 18.88 -9.29
CA LEU A 736 4.74 18.44 -10.48
C LEU A 736 5.40 18.98 -11.76
N ASP A 737 5.61 18.11 -12.74
CA ASP A 737 6.02 18.47 -14.10
C ASP A 737 4.94 19.33 -14.80
N ALA A 738 5.32 20.05 -15.86
CA ALA A 738 4.40 20.85 -16.65
C ALA A 738 3.22 20.03 -17.22
N THR A 739 3.44 18.76 -17.56
CA THR A 739 2.36 17.86 -18.01
C THR A 739 1.40 17.53 -16.87
N GLU A 740 1.92 17.22 -15.68
CA GLU A 740 1.13 16.90 -14.50
C GLU A 740 0.29 18.11 -14.04
N GLN A 741 0.87 19.31 -14.05
CA GLN A 741 0.15 20.55 -13.74
C GLN A 741 -0.97 20.83 -14.75
N ARG A 742 -0.72 20.59 -16.04
CA ARG A 742 -1.76 20.71 -17.09
C ARG A 742 -2.89 19.72 -16.86
N THR A 743 -2.59 18.45 -16.59
CA THR A 743 -3.61 17.42 -16.29
C THR A 743 -4.44 17.78 -15.06
N LEU A 744 -3.80 18.22 -13.97
CA LEU A 744 -4.49 18.64 -12.75
C LEU A 744 -5.45 19.81 -13.03
N ASN A 745 -4.96 20.86 -13.68
CA ASN A 745 -5.77 22.03 -14.02
C ASN A 745 -6.93 21.64 -14.94
N ALA A 746 -6.68 20.79 -15.94
CA ALA A 746 -7.70 20.31 -16.86
C ALA A 746 -8.82 19.56 -16.13
N VAL A 747 -8.52 18.67 -15.19
CA VAL A 747 -9.55 17.97 -14.40
C VAL A 747 -10.34 18.92 -13.51
N LEU A 748 -9.69 19.88 -12.84
CA LEU A 748 -10.39 20.86 -12.01
C LEU A 748 -11.30 21.76 -12.85
N ASN A 749 -10.83 22.23 -14.00
CA ASN A 749 -11.61 23.07 -14.93
C ASN A 749 -12.77 22.28 -15.55
N ARG A 750 -12.53 21.00 -15.90
CA ARG A 750 -13.57 20.08 -16.36
C ARG A 750 -14.68 19.95 -15.33
N HIS A 751 -14.32 19.69 -14.07
CA HIS A 751 -15.29 19.56 -12.98
C HIS A 751 -16.13 20.84 -12.83
N ASP A 752 -15.48 22.01 -12.79
CA ASP A 752 -16.17 23.29 -12.69
C ASP A 752 -17.12 23.51 -13.88
N ALA A 753 -16.66 23.21 -15.10
CA ALA A 753 -17.43 23.35 -16.32
C ALA A 753 -18.61 22.39 -16.44
N LEU A 754 -18.56 21.19 -15.85
CA LEU A 754 -19.64 20.21 -15.95
C LEU A 754 -20.60 20.21 -14.76
N LEU A 755 -20.11 20.55 -13.58
CA LEU A 755 -20.80 20.31 -12.31
C LEU A 755 -20.85 21.56 -11.43
N GLY A 756 -20.57 22.74 -12.00
CA GLY A 756 -20.67 24.03 -11.32
C GLY A 756 -19.65 24.26 -10.21
N GLY A 757 -18.65 23.38 -10.06
CA GLY A 757 -17.67 23.45 -8.98
C GLY A 757 -18.23 23.00 -7.63
N GLU A 758 -19.33 22.23 -7.60
CA GLU A 758 -19.94 21.81 -6.34
C GLU A 758 -18.98 20.96 -5.49
N ALA A 759 -18.78 21.39 -4.24
CA ALA A 759 -17.84 20.79 -3.31
C ALA A 759 -18.14 19.31 -2.98
N SER A 760 -19.41 18.90 -3.01
CA SER A 760 -19.90 17.57 -2.58
C SER A 760 -19.78 16.46 -3.62
N ILE A 761 -19.40 16.81 -4.85
CA ILE A 761 -19.51 15.97 -6.04
C ILE A 761 -18.14 15.37 -6.41
N PRO A 762 -18.08 14.18 -7.07
CA PRO A 762 -16.82 13.58 -7.51
C PRO A 762 -16.05 14.45 -8.50
N LEU A 763 -14.73 14.56 -8.34
CA LEU A 763 -13.82 15.25 -9.26
C LEU A 763 -13.89 14.68 -10.68
N LEU A 764 -13.98 13.36 -10.77
CA LEU A 764 -14.16 12.63 -12.04
C LEU A 764 -15.63 12.38 -12.35
N GLY A 765 -16.50 13.27 -11.87
CA GLY A 765 -17.93 13.19 -12.07
C GLY A 765 -18.35 13.60 -13.48
N GLU A 766 -19.53 13.14 -13.87
CA GLU A 766 -20.24 13.59 -15.05
C GLU A 766 -21.75 13.51 -14.84
N MET A 767 -22.49 14.26 -15.66
CA MET A 767 -23.94 14.18 -15.70
C MET A 767 -24.37 13.05 -16.66
N ARG A 768 -25.22 12.15 -16.16
CA ARG A 768 -25.94 11.13 -16.92
C ARG A 768 -27.40 11.11 -16.46
N ASP A 769 -28.35 11.27 -17.37
CA ASP A 769 -29.80 11.25 -17.08
C ASP A 769 -30.21 12.21 -15.94
N GLY A 770 -29.59 13.40 -15.88
CA GLY A 770 -29.85 14.39 -14.84
C GLY A 770 -29.31 14.03 -13.44
N LYS A 771 -28.49 12.97 -13.33
CA LYS A 771 -27.81 12.57 -12.09
C LYS A 771 -26.30 12.57 -12.29
N VAL A 772 -25.60 12.82 -11.19
CA VAL A 772 -24.14 12.79 -11.14
C VAL A 772 -23.67 11.35 -10.94
N ASP A 773 -22.85 10.88 -11.86
CA ASP A 773 -22.14 9.60 -11.76
C ASP A 773 -20.63 9.79 -11.99
N ILE A 774 -19.83 8.75 -11.75
CA ILE A 774 -18.38 8.76 -12.03
C ILE A 774 -18.16 8.38 -13.50
N ALA A 775 -17.35 9.15 -14.22
CA ALA A 775 -17.23 9.08 -15.67
C ALA A 775 -16.70 7.73 -16.21
N LEU A 776 -15.85 7.04 -15.45
CA LEU A 776 -15.23 5.77 -15.86
C LEU A 776 -15.35 4.69 -14.77
N SER A 777 -15.57 3.44 -15.20
CA SER A 777 -15.49 2.28 -14.29
C SER A 777 -14.05 1.99 -13.90
N ALA A 778 -13.85 1.36 -12.73
CA ALA A 778 -12.53 0.94 -12.27
C ALA A 778 -11.89 -0.06 -13.24
N SER A 779 -12.67 -0.98 -13.80
CA SER A 779 -12.21 -1.95 -14.79
C SER A 779 -11.71 -1.28 -16.08
N ALA A 780 -12.41 -0.27 -16.57
CA ALA A 780 -12.00 0.48 -17.77
C ALA A 780 -10.69 1.24 -17.53
N ILE A 781 -10.57 1.93 -16.40
CA ILE A 781 -9.34 2.64 -16.02
C ILE A 781 -8.17 1.66 -15.90
N SER A 782 -8.36 0.59 -15.11
CA SER A 782 -7.32 -0.41 -14.88
C SER A 782 -6.85 -1.06 -16.19
N ALA A 783 -7.75 -1.39 -17.11
CA ALA A 783 -7.39 -2.01 -18.38
C ALA A 783 -6.54 -1.06 -19.25
N ALA A 784 -6.95 0.20 -19.39
CA ALA A 784 -6.24 1.19 -20.20
C ALA A 784 -4.86 1.54 -19.62
N GLU A 785 -4.77 1.71 -18.30
CA GLU A 785 -3.50 2.01 -17.64
C GLU A 785 -2.56 0.81 -17.65
N ILE A 786 -3.05 -0.41 -17.43
CA ILE A 786 -2.24 -1.63 -17.54
C ILE A 786 -1.62 -1.75 -18.93
N ASP A 787 -2.40 -1.57 -19.99
CA ASP A 787 -1.87 -1.62 -21.37
C ASP A 787 -0.75 -0.60 -21.57
N ALA A 788 -1.01 0.67 -21.21
CA ALA A 788 -0.03 1.74 -21.37
C ALA A 788 1.25 1.52 -20.53
N LEU A 789 1.09 1.08 -19.28
CA LEU A 789 2.20 0.80 -18.37
C LEU A 789 3.07 -0.37 -18.84
N ARG A 790 2.44 -1.48 -19.27
CA ARG A 790 3.17 -2.66 -19.76
C ARG A 790 3.84 -2.38 -21.10
N HIS A 791 3.21 -1.59 -21.97
CA HIS A 791 3.81 -1.13 -23.22
C HIS A 791 5.06 -0.28 -22.98
N VAL A 792 5.00 0.72 -22.09
CA VAL A 792 6.15 1.60 -21.83
C VAL A 792 7.28 0.86 -21.12
N SER A 793 6.96 0.08 -20.08
CA SER A 793 7.97 -0.56 -19.23
C SER A 793 8.55 -1.87 -19.81
N GLY A 794 7.81 -2.57 -20.67
CA GLY A 794 8.11 -3.94 -21.08
C GLY A 794 7.98 -4.98 -19.95
N SER A 795 7.44 -4.61 -18.79
CA SER A 795 7.16 -5.55 -17.70
C SER A 795 5.76 -6.13 -17.86
N PRO A 796 5.59 -7.46 -17.96
CA PRO A 796 4.28 -8.09 -18.14
C PRO A 796 3.41 -8.08 -16.89
N THR A 797 3.97 -7.74 -15.72
CA THR A 797 3.27 -7.78 -14.42
C THR A 797 2.90 -6.41 -13.88
N LEU A 798 3.34 -5.33 -14.55
CA LEU A 798 3.07 -3.97 -14.08
C LEU A 798 1.57 -3.66 -14.16
N SER A 799 1.10 -2.88 -13.20
CA SER A 799 -0.29 -2.46 -13.01
C SER A 799 -0.32 -1.11 -12.30
N LEU A 800 -1.49 -0.45 -12.26
CA LEU A 800 -1.65 0.83 -11.58
C LEU A 800 -1.21 0.78 -10.10
N HIS A 801 -1.50 -0.33 -9.39
CA HIS A 801 -1.15 -0.46 -7.98
C HIS A 801 0.36 -0.28 -7.73
N HIS A 802 1.22 -0.64 -8.69
CA HIS A 802 2.67 -0.47 -8.55
C HIS A 802 3.11 1.01 -8.57
N ALA A 803 2.25 1.95 -8.98
CA ALA A 803 2.49 3.38 -8.76
C ALA A 803 2.47 3.73 -7.26
N ARG A 804 1.62 3.06 -6.48
CA ARG A 804 1.61 3.17 -5.01
C ARG A 804 2.84 2.52 -4.37
N HIS A 805 3.38 1.43 -4.94
CA HIS A 805 4.70 0.91 -4.54
C HIS A 805 5.80 1.94 -4.81
N ALA A 806 5.76 2.63 -5.96
CA ALA A 806 6.72 3.68 -6.26
C ALA A 806 6.65 4.83 -5.23
N PHE A 807 5.45 5.35 -4.96
CA PHE A 807 5.22 6.36 -3.91
C PHE A 807 5.84 5.95 -2.57
N TYR A 808 5.57 4.71 -2.13
CA TYR A 808 6.09 4.20 -0.86
C TYR A 808 7.62 4.16 -0.86
N ASN A 809 8.25 3.57 -1.89
CA ASN A 809 9.69 3.35 -1.91
C ASN A 809 10.47 4.66 -2.11
N ILE A 810 9.96 5.62 -2.90
CA ILE A 810 10.56 6.95 -3.03
C ILE A 810 10.53 7.67 -1.67
N THR A 811 9.37 7.68 -1.02
CA THR A 811 9.19 8.30 0.29
C THR A 811 10.06 7.61 1.35
N ALA A 812 10.09 6.28 1.36
CA ALA A 812 10.91 5.51 2.29
C ALA A 812 12.40 5.77 2.08
N ALA A 813 12.88 5.82 0.84
CA ALA A 813 14.26 6.17 0.53
C ALA A 813 14.65 7.55 1.08
N ALA A 814 13.79 8.56 0.89
CA ALA A 814 14.03 9.92 1.36
C ALA A 814 13.99 10.05 2.90
N LEU A 815 13.04 9.38 3.56
CA LEU A 815 12.89 9.41 5.02
C LEU A 815 13.98 8.61 5.76
N LEU A 816 14.35 7.45 5.22
CA LEU A 816 15.40 6.59 5.78
C LEU A 816 16.81 7.02 5.35
N GLN A 817 16.91 7.98 4.42
CA GLN A 817 18.17 8.49 3.88
C GLN A 817 19.03 7.37 3.28
N LEU A 818 18.39 6.50 2.50
CA LEU A 818 19.06 5.35 1.90
C LEU A 818 20.02 5.80 0.79
N ASN A 819 21.23 5.27 0.82
CA ASN A 819 22.23 5.47 -0.23
C ASN A 819 22.52 4.13 -0.92
N THR A 820 21.54 3.63 -1.66
CA THR A 820 21.62 2.40 -2.46
C THR A 820 21.41 2.72 -3.94
N PRO A 821 21.88 1.87 -4.88
CA PRO A 821 21.73 2.13 -6.31
C PRO A 821 20.30 2.48 -6.75
N VAL A 822 19.28 1.75 -6.26
CA VAL A 822 17.87 2.10 -6.56
C VAL A 822 17.45 3.37 -5.84
N ALA A 823 17.72 3.50 -4.53
CA ALA A 823 17.30 4.66 -3.74
C ALA A 823 17.82 5.98 -4.33
N THR A 824 19.10 6.02 -4.70
CA THR A 824 19.72 7.21 -5.31
C THR A 824 19.09 7.56 -6.65
N LYS A 825 18.64 6.56 -7.43
CA LYS A 825 17.99 6.80 -8.72
C LYS A 825 16.57 7.29 -8.60
N ILE A 826 15.77 6.71 -7.71
CA ILE A 826 14.37 7.10 -7.54
C ILE A 826 14.20 8.42 -6.78
N THR A 827 15.22 8.86 -6.04
CA THR A 827 15.24 10.16 -5.32
C THR A 827 16.04 11.24 -6.04
N GLN A 828 16.58 10.97 -7.24
CA GLN A 828 17.47 11.89 -7.96
C GLN A 828 16.86 13.28 -8.21
N HIS A 829 15.54 13.35 -8.41
CA HIS A 829 14.79 14.58 -8.68
C HIS A 829 13.88 15.00 -7.51
N VAL A 830 14.06 14.39 -6.33
CA VAL A 830 13.21 14.62 -5.16
C VAL A 830 13.95 15.48 -4.13
N ASP A 831 13.32 16.57 -3.69
CA ASP A 831 13.79 17.32 -2.52
C ASP A 831 13.52 16.50 -1.24
N SER A 832 14.48 15.64 -0.94
CA SER A 832 14.40 14.73 0.21
C SER A 832 14.39 15.48 1.55
N ALA A 833 14.96 16.68 1.62
CA ALA A 833 14.96 17.50 2.84
C ALA A 833 13.57 18.08 3.10
N HIS A 834 12.96 18.68 2.08
CA HIS A 834 11.59 19.17 2.14
C HIS A 834 10.60 18.04 2.46
N LEU A 835 10.72 16.89 1.78
CA LEU A 835 9.87 15.72 2.04
C LEU A 835 9.97 15.26 3.49
N ARG A 836 11.19 15.14 4.05
CA ARG A 836 11.38 14.80 5.46
C ARG A 836 10.71 15.80 6.39
N GLN A 837 10.88 17.10 6.15
CA GLN A 837 10.26 18.15 6.95
C GLN A 837 8.72 18.09 6.89
N MET A 838 8.16 17.86 5.70
CA MET A 838 6.71 17.74 5.49
C MET A 838 6.09 16.56 6.25
N VAL A 839 6.76 15.41 6.26
CA VAL A 839 6.22 14.18 6.87
C VAL A 839 6.50 14.12 8.37
N MET A 840 7.71 14.54 8.79
CA MET A 840 8.20 14.35 10.17
C MET A 840 8.10 15.60 11.05
N GLY A 841 7.82 16.76 10.45
CA GLY A 841 7.78 18.06 11.11
C GLY A 841 9.18 18.67 11.30
N GLN A 842 9.32 19.58 12.26
CA GLN A 842 10.60 20.26 12.52
C GLN A 842 11.70 19.30 12.97
N GLN A 843 11.37 18.27 13.75
CA GLN A 843 12.29 17.20 14.14
C GLN A 843 12.25 16.06 13.11
N HIS A 844 13.06 16.19 12.06
CA HIS A 844 13.00 15.33 10.87
C HIS A 844 14.23 14.42 10.68
N TYR A 845 14.98 14.19 11.75
CA TYR A 845 16.05 13.19 11.77
C TYR A 845 15.50 11.75 11.82
N CYS A 846 16.34 10.78 11.47
CA CYS A 846 15.95 9.37 11.42
C CYS A 846 15.59 8.84 12.83
N SER A 847 14.37 8.35 12.98
CA SER A 847 13.72 8.00 14.26
C SER A 847 12.75 6.82 14.07
N ARG A 848 12.28 6.19 15.16
CA ARG A 848 11.21 5.16 15.13
C ARG A 848 9.92 5.69 14.49
N ARG A 849 9.74 7.02 14.50
CA ARG A 849 8.59 7.71 13.88
C ARG A 849 8.58 7.60 12.35
N VAL A 850 9.71 7.32 11.69
CA VAL A 850 9.78 7.28 10.22
C VAL A 850 8.78 6.27 9.63
N MET A 851 8.78 5.04 10.14
CA MET A 851 7.87 4.02 9.61
C MET A 851 6.41 4.27 10.02
N MET A 852 6.17 5.00 11.11
CA MET A 852 4.83 5.49 11.46
C MET A 852 4.35 6.59 10.50
N GLY A 853 5.25 7.48 10.07
CA GLY A 853 4.98 8.47 9.02
C GLY A 853 4.58 7.81 7.71
N LEU A 854 5.34 6.80 7.28
CA LEU A 854 5.00 5.98 6.10
C LEU A 854 3.65 5.27 6.25
N ALA A 855 3.40 4.63 7.40
CA ALA A 855 2.13 3.99 7.68
C ALA A 855 0.96 4.98 7.60
N ARG A 856 1.12 6.20 8.13
CA ARG A 856 0.11 7.26 8.09
C ARG A 856 -0.16 7.73 6.67
N LEU A 857 0.87 7.93 5.84
CA LEU A 857 0.71 8.31 4.43
C LEU A 857 -0.01 7.23 3.62
N MET A 858 0.21 5.98 3.94
CA MET A 858 -0.42 4.83 3.26
C MET A 858 -1.80 4.49 3.81
N GLY A 859 -2.17 4.96 5.01
CA GLY A 859 -3.39 4.56 5.70
C GLY A 859 -3.30 3.14 6.29
N HIS A 860 -2.12 2.75 6.77
CA HIS A 860 -1.89 1.48 7.45
C HIS A 860 -2.01 1.65 8.96
N ARG A 861 -2.58 0.64 9.63
CA ARG A 861 -2.69 0.62 11.10
C ARG A 861 -1.34 0.47 11.79
N GLN A 862 -0.43 -0.29 11.20
CA GLN A 862 0.89 -0.59 11.74
C GLN A 862 1.97 -0.44 10.66
N PRO A 863 3.21 -0.08 11.03
CA PRO A 863 4.32 0.00 10.10
C PRO A 863 4.70 -1.33 9.43
N SER A 864 4.48 -2.45 10.12
CA SER A 864 4.76 -3.80 9.63
C SER A 864 4.11 -4.08 8.28
N THR A 865 2.88 -3.62 8.05
CA THR A 865 2.18 -3.76 6.76
C THR A 865 2.95 -3.09 5.62
N GLY A 866 3.47 -1.87 5.85
CA GLY A 866 4.28 -1.16 4.86
C GLY A 866 5.59 -1.87 4.55
N LEU A 867 6.27 -2.37 5.59
CA LEU A 867 7.56 -3.06 5.45
C LEU A 867 7.46 -4.41 4.76
N LEU A 868 6.38 -5.16 5.02
CA LEU A 868 6.14 -6.46 4.40
C LEU A 868 5.78 -6.31 2.93
N ASN A 869 4.81 -5.44 2.62
CA ASN A 869 4.12 -5.43 1.34
C ASN A 869 4.68 -4.42 0.33
N TYR A 870 5.22 -3.29 0.82
CA TYR A 870 5.58 -2.17 -0.06
C TYR A 870 7.08 -1.85 -0.05
N ASN A 871 7.79 -2.09 1.06
CA ASN A 871 9.21 -1.75 1.14
C ASN A 871 10.08 -2.78 0.41
N HIS A 872 10.59 -2.41 -0.77
CA HIS A 872 11.45 -3.28 -1.57
C HIS A 872 12.93 -2.90 -1.51
N LEU A 873 13.27 -1.90 -0.69
CA LEU A 873 14.62 -1.38 -0.53
C LEU A 873 15.33 -1.93 0.73
N ILE A 874 14.62 -2.55 1.68
CA ILE A 874 15.24 -3.06 2.93
C ILE A 874 16.38 -4.04 2.66
N LEU A 875 16.20 -4.96 1.71
CA LEU A 875 17.23 -5.96 1.40
C LEU A 875 18.41 -5.36 0.64
N GLU A 876 18.19 -4.32 -0.17
CA GLU A 876 19.26 -3.56 -0.79
C GLU A 876 20.03 -2.73 0.26
N TRP A 877 19.33 -2.18 1.25
CA TRP A 877 19.93 -1.52 2.41
C TRP A 877 20.74 -2.50 3.26
N ALA A 878 20.23 -3.70 3.50
CA ALA A 878 20.96 -4.78 4.15
C ALA A 878 22.26 -5.11 3.40
N ASP A 879 22.20 -5.15 2.07
CA ASP A 879 23.37 -5.38 1.22
C ASP A 879 24.40 -4.27 1.31
N ALA A 880 23.97 -3.00 1.35
CA ALA A 880 24.86 -1.86 1.54
C ALA A 880 25.57 -1.89 2.91
N LEU A 881 24.88 -2.37 3.95
CA LEU A 881 25.44 -2.54 5.30
C LEU A 881 26.29 -3.83 5.45
N THR A 882 26.22 -4.75 4.49
CA THR A 882 26.97 -6.02 4.47
C THR A 882 27.73 -6.22 3.16
N PRO A 883 28.66 -5.30 2.80
CA PRO A 883 29.28 -5.30 1.48
C PRO A 883 30.15 -6.55 1.25
N VAL A 884 30.14 -7.05 0.02
CA VAL A 884 30.99 -8.16 -0.42
C VAL A 884 32.47 -7.75 -0.40
N LYS A 885 33.31 -8.49 0.31
CA LYS A 885 34.76 -8.29 0.39
C LYS A 885 35.51 -9.26 -0.55
N GLY A 886 36.15 -8.77 -1.62
CA GLY A 886 37.03 -9.58 -2.49
C GLY A 886 36.99 -9.19 -3.97
N ALA A 887 37.96 -9.65 -4.75
CA ALA A 887 38.04 -9.40 -6.20
C ALA A 887 37.09 -10.29 -7.01
N ASN A 888 36.62 -9.77 -8.14
CA ASN A 888 35.73 -10.49 -9.06
C ASN A 888 36.42 -11.74 -9.61
N GLY A 889 35.95 -12.93 -9.21
CA GLY A 889 36.40 -14.19 -9.80
C GLY A 889 35.94 -14.37 -11.25
N SER A 890 36.39 -15.45 -11.90
CA SER A 890 35.96 -15.81 -13.25
C SER A 890 34.43 -15.95 -13.34
N ILE A 891 33.86 -15.76 -14.54
CA ILE A 891 32.41 -15.90 -14.73
C ILE A 891 32.03 -17.39 -14.58
N LEU A 892 31.20 -17.72 -13.58
CA LEU A 892 30.68 -19.06 -13.38
C LEU A 892 29.77 -19.45 -14.57
N LYS A 893 30.01 -20.61 -15.17
CA LYS A 893 29.22 -21.11 -16.30
C LYS A 893 27.76 -21.39 -15.89
N GLU A 894 27.55 -21.76 -14.62
CA GLU A 894 26.25 -22.12 -14.08
C GLU A 894 25.39 -20.91 -13.67
N ALA A 895 25.97 -19.71 -13.57
CA ALA A 895 25.23 -18.50 -13.21
C ALA A 895 24.45 -17.95 -14.43
N ILE A 896 23.24 -17.47 -14.19
CA ILE A 896 22.40 -16.84 -15.22
C ILE A 896 22.97 -15.46 -15.53
N LYS A 897 23.32 -15.24 -16.80
CA LYS A 897 23.95 -14.00 -17.26
C LYS A 897 22.89 -13.08 -17.86
N LEU A 898 22.51 -12.04 -17.12
CA LEU A 898 21.45 -11.11 -17.56
C LEU A 898 21.88 -10.22 -18.74
N GLN A 899 23.18 -10.09 -18.96
CA GLN A 899 23.73 -9.35 -20.08
C GLN A 899 23.47 -10.04 -21.44
N ASP A 900 23.13 -11.33 -21.44
CA ASP A 900 22.87 -12.11 -22.64
C ASP A 900 21.39 -11.97 -23.09
N PHE A 901 20.54 -11.31 -22.28
CA PHE A 901 19.11 -11.18 -22.55
C PHE A 901 18.86 -10.05 -23.56
N LYS A 902 17.88 -10.24 -24.45
CA LYS A 902 17.50 -9.23 -25.45
C LYS A 902 16.91 -8.00 -24.75
N ARG A 903 17.16 -6.82 -25.29
CA ARG A 903 16.52 -5.59 -24.81
C ARG A 903 15.09 -5.53 -25.30
N TYR A 904 14.19 -5.09 -24.42
CA TYR A 904 12.85 -4.70 -24.83
C TYR A 904 12.90 -3.29 -25.41
N THR A 905 12.26 -3.12 -26.56
CA THR A 905 12.02 -1.81 -27.18
C THR A 905 10.52 -1.70 -27.43
N PRO A 906 9.83 -0.72 -26.83
CA PRO A 906 8.42 -0.51 -27.12
C PRO A 906 8.24 -0.25 -28.62
N SER A 907 7.18 -0.80 -29.20
CA SER A 907 6.81 -0.48 -30.58
C SER A 907 6.48 1.01 -30.65
N SER A 908 7.15 1.76 -31.52
CA SER A 908 6.81 3.17 -31.70
C SER A 908 5.40 3.24 -32.28
N ALA A 909 4.44 3.70 -31.49
CA ALA A 909 3.24 4.27 -32.08
C ALA A 909 3.70 5.39 -33.02
N LEU A 910 3.17 5.43 -34.24
CA LEU A 910 3.30 6.64 -35.06
C LEU A 910 2.81 7.80 -34.19
N PRO A 911 3.62 8.84 -33.97
CA PRO A 911 3.13 10.02 -33.27
C PRO A 911 1.92 10.51 -34.04
N GLN A 912 0.73 10.36 -33.47
CA GLN A 912 -0.34 11.27 -33.86
C GLN A 912 0.18 12.65 -33.47
N VAL A 913 0.38 13.51 -34.46
CA VAL A 913 0.66 14.92 -34.22
C VAL A 913 -0.57 15.43 -33.49
N LEU A 914 -0.49 15.48 -32.17
CA LEU A 914 -1.55 16.00 -31.34
C LEU A 914 -1.66 17.49 -31.65
N PRO A 915 -2.83 17.99 -32.08
CA PRO A 915 -3.00 19.42 -32.28
C PRO A 915 -2.77 20.12 -30.93
N LEU A 916 -2.04 21.24 -30.96
CA LEU A 916 -1.72 22.05 -29.77
C LEU A 916 -2.96 22.53 -29.01
N PHE A 917 -4.11 22.58 -29.70
CA PHE A 917 -5.40 23.02 -29.20
C PHE A 917 -6.50 22.06 -29.67
N HIS A 918 -7.57 21.95 -28.88
CA HIS A 918 -8.76 21.20 -29.29
C HIS A 918 -9.52 21.93 -30.39
N GLU A 919 -10.05 21.17 -31.35
CA GLU A 919 -10.97 21.74 -32.33
C GLU A 919 -12.26 22.22 -31.63
N PRO A 920 -12.76 23.41 -32.00
CA PRO A 920 -13.97 23.95 -31.40
C PRO A 920 -15.18 23.14 -31.86
N THR A 921 -15.92 22.58 -30.91
CA THR A 921 -17.23 21.93 -31.13
C THR A 921 -18.32 22.70 -30.39
N PRO A 922 -19.61 22.58 -30.76
CA PRO A 922 -20.71 23.19 -30.01
C PRO A 922 -20.66 22.83 -28.51
N HIS A 923 -20.32 21.59 -28.20
CA HIS A 923 -20.15 21.13 -26.82
C HIS A 923 -19.00 21.81 -26.10
N LEU A 924 -17.83 21.95 -26.73
CA LEU A 924 -16.66 22.61 -26.13
C LEU A 924 -16.88 24.11 -25.93
N LEU A 925 -17.52 24.79 -26.89
CA LEU A 925 -17.90 26.20 -26.77
C LEU A 925 -18.94 26.40 -25.66
N MET A 926 -19.95 25.52 -25.55
CA MET A 926 -20.93 25.55 -24.46
C MET A 926 -20.26 25.37 -23.09
N LYS A 927 -19.31 24.43 -22.96
CA LYS A 927 -18.49 24.26 -21.75
C LYS A 927 -17.70 25.52 -21.41
N ALA A 928 -17.10 26.17 -22.41
CA ALA A 928 -16.34 27.40 -22.22
C ALA A 928 -17.21 28.56 -21.71
N LEU A 929 -18.42 28.72 -22.26
CA LEU A 929 -19.37 29.72 -21.77
C LEU A 929 -19.80 29.45 -20.32
N ARG A 930 -20.10 28.20 -19.95
CA ARG A 930 -20.44 27.85 -18.57
C ARG A 930 -19.28 28.13 -17.62
N LEU A 931 -18.07 27.71 -17.97
CA LEU A 931 -16.89 27.96 -17.14
C LEU A 931 -16.58 29.47 -17.04
N GLY A 932 -16.80 30.22 -18.13
CA GLY A 932 -16.71 31.67 -18.16
C GLY A 932 -17.74 32.35 -17.26
N ALA A 933 -18.96 31.82 -17.18
CA ALA A 933 -20.00 32.29 -16.26
C ALA A 933 -19.57 32.17 -14.79
N LEU A 934 -18.95 31.04 -14.44
CA LEU A 934 -18.47 30.75 -13.08
C LEU A 934 -17.22 31.58 -12.72
N ARG A 935 -16.26 31.69 -13.64
CA ARG A 935 -14.96 32.36 -13.42
C ARG A 935 -14.93 33.84 -13.81
N GLN A 936 -16.05 34.35 -14.32
CA GLN A 936 -16.24 35.73 -14.75
C GLN A 936 -15.26 36.19 -15.86
N ASN A 937 -14.79 35.26 -16.70
CA ASN A 937 -13.91 35.56 -17.83
C ASN A 937 -14.00 34.43 -18.87
N VAL A 938 -14.56 34.73 -20.05
CA VAL A 938 -14.81 33.72 -21.09
C VAL A 938 -13.51 33.29 -21.76
N ARG A 939 -12.62 34.22 -22.11
CA ARG A 939 -11.37 33.89 -22.78
C ARG A 939 -10.46 32.98 -21.96
N ARG A 940 -10.24 33.32 -20.68
CA ARG A 940 -9.46 32.46 -19.78
C ARG A 940 -10.12 31.11 -19.57
N ALA A 941 -11.45 31.04 -19.55
CA ALA A 941 -12.17 29.78 -19.47
C ALA A 941 -12.02 28.92 -20.73
N SER A 942 -12.05 29.53 -21.92
CA SER A 942 -11.78 28.86 -23.19
C SER A 942 -10.36 28.31 -23.27
N GLU A 943 -9.36 29.14 -22.94
CA GLU A 943 -7.95 28.73 -22.90
C GLU A 943 -7.73 27.59 -21.89
N ALA A 944 -8.41 27.66 -20.74
CA ALA A 944 -8.38 26.63 -19.69
C ALA A 944 -9.00 25.28 -20.11
N LEU A 945 -9.84 25.27 -21.16
CA LEU A 945 -10.42 24.08 -21.78
C LEU A 945 -9.65 23.66 -23.05
N GLY A 946 -8.49 24.25 -23.32
CA GLY A 946 -7.62 23.86 -24.43
C GLY A 946 -8.02 24.41 -25.80
N LEU A 947 -8.90 25.42 -25.88
CA LEU A 947 -9.14 26.17 -27.13
C LEU A 947 -7.93 27.04 -27.48
N SER A 948 -7.70 27.27 -28.77
CA SER A 948 -6.64 28.18 -29.22
C SER A 948 -6.90 29.61 -28.73
N PRO A 949 -5.86 30.44 -28.48
CA PRO A 949 -6.03 31.84 -28.10
C PRO A 949 -6.88 32.64 -29.10
N GLY A 950 -6.84 32.27 -30.39
CA GLY A 950 -7.66 32.87 -31.44
C GLY A 950 -9.14 32.52 -31.29
N HIS A 951 -9.47 31.23 -31.12
CA HIS A 951 -10.86 30.79 -30.89
C HIS A 951 -11.43 31.32 -29.57
N ALA A 952 -10.60 31.38 -28.52
CA ALA A 952 -10.95 31.95 -27.23
C ALA A 952 -11.29 33.44 -27.32
N ALA A 953 -10.49 34.22 -28.03
CA ALA A 953 -10.76 35.63 -28.28
C ALA A 953 -12.04 35.84 -29.09
N ILE A 954 -12.25 35.03 -30.14
CA ILE A 954 -13.47 35.06 -30.95
C ILE A 954 -14.71 34.82 -30.10
N LEU A 955 -14.72 33.77 -29.27
CA LEU A 955 -15.87 33.46 -28.41
C LEU A 955 -16.15 34.58 -27.40
N GLU A 956 -15.10 35.14 -26.78
CA GLU A 956 -15.22 36.26 -25.85
C GLU A 956 -15.79 37.51 -26.53
N ASP A 957 -15.25 37.86 -27.70
CA ASP A 957 -15.67 39.05 -28.45
C ASP A 957 -17.13 38.93 -28.90
N VAL A 958 -17.54 37.78 -29.45
CA VAL A 958 -18.93 37.54 -29.88
C VAL A 958 -19.90 37.68 -28.70
N VAL A 959 -19.59 37.07 -27.56
CA VAL A 959 -20.43 37.17 -26.35
C VAL A 959 -20.48 38.61 -25.84
N LYS A 960 -19.33 39.28 -25.75
CA LYS A 960 -19.23 40.64 -25.24
C LYS A 960 -20.00 41.62 -26.11
N VAL A 961 -19.83 41.55 -27.44
CA VAL A 961 -20.56 42.41 -28.38
C VAL A 961 -22.05 42.10 -28.34
N ALA A 962 -22.45 40.82 -28.29
CA ALA A 962 -23.87 40.46 -28.19
C ALA A 962 -24.49 40.98 -26.90
N GLU A 963 -23.82 40.87 -25.76
CA GLU A 963 -24.30 41.40 -24.48
C GLU A 963 -24.42 42.92 -24.46
N ASN A 964 -23.55 43.65 -25.17
CA ASN A 964 -23.65 45.12 -25.31
C ASN A 964 -24.98 45.55 -25.93
N ASN A 965 -25.57 44.72 -26.78
CA ASN A 965 -26.86 44.98 -27.40
C ASN A 965 -28.03 44.63 -26.47
N MET A 966 -27.80 43.88 -25.38
CA MET A 966 -28.83 43.38 -24.47
C MET A 966 -29.05 44.27 -23.25
N ARG A 967 -30.26 44.18 -22.67
CA ARG A 967 -30.56 44.72 -21.33
C ARG A 967 -30.87 43.60 -20.34
N PHE A 968 -30.38 43.78 -19.11
CA PHE A 968 -30.59 42.87 -17.99
C PHE A 968 -31.32 43.60 -16.87
N LYS A 969 -32.24 42.91 -16.19
CA LYS A 969 -32.94 43.45 -15.03
C LYS A 969 -32.20 43.01 -13.77
N ILE A 970 -31.85 43.95 -12.89
CA ILE A 970 -31.17 43.62 -11.63
C ILE A 970 -32.17 42.96 -10.68
N ARG A 971 -31.82 41.79 -10.12
CA ARG A 971 -32.65 41.12 -9.09
C ARG A 971 -32.83 42.05 -7.88
N GLY A 972 -34.09 42.33 -7.52
CA GLY A 972 -34.45 43.15 -6.36
C GLY A 972 -34.49 44.66 -6.59
N LYS A 973 -34.22 45.14 -7.81
CA LYS A 973 -34.37 46.56 -8.19
C LYS A 973 -35.16 46.67 -9.50
N ASP A 974 -36.04 47.65 -9.62
CA ASP A 974 -36.75 47.91 -10.88
C ASP A 974 -35.91 48.75 -11.85
N GLN A 975 -34.67 48.30 -12.08
CA GLN A 975 -33.68 49.00 -12.89
C GLN A 975 -33.14 48.05 -13.97
N TRP A 976 -33.08 48.55 -15.20
CA TRP A 976 -32.46 47.88 -16.33
C TRP A 976 -31.03 48.39 -16.50
N VAL A 977 -30.09 47.47 -16.69
CA VAL A 977 -28.68 47.76 -16.95
C VAL A 977 -28.23 47.12 -18.26
N THR A 978 -27.21 47.70 -18.87
CA THR A 978 -26.50 47.17 -20.04
C THR A 978 -25.23 46.44 -19.58
N SER A 979 -24.57 45.74 -20.50
CA SER A 979 -23.35 44.98 -20.23
C SER A 979 -22.19 45.81 -19.64
N GLN A 980 -22.14 47.14 -19.92
CA GLN A 980 -21.09 48.03 -19.40
C GLN A 980 -21.11 48.09 -17.87
N ASP A 981 -22.30 48.03 -17.27
CA ASP A 981 -22.51 48.04 -15.82
C ASP A 981 -22.65 46.63 -15.23
N TYR A 982 -22.94 45.63 -16.07
CA TYR A 982 -23.20 44.25 -15.64
C TYR A 982 -22.60 43.23 -16.62
N PRO A 983 -21.27 43.01 -16.59
CA PRO A 983 -20.59 42.10 -17.51
C PRO A 983 -21.00 40.65 -17.29
N LEU A 984 -21.07 39.88 -18.38
CA LEU A 984 -21.50 38.48 -18.41
C LEU A 984 -22.96 38.30 -17.96
N GLY A 985 -23.78 39.33 -18.19
CA GLY A 985 -25.18 39.37 -17.76
C GLY A 985 -26.04 38.27 -18.36
N LEU A 986 -25.77 37.87 -19.61
CA LEU A 986 -26.46 36.77 -20.29
C LEU A 986 -26.10 35.44 -19.61
N LEU A 987 -24.81 35.17 -19.46
CA LEU A 987 -24.33 33.90 -18.93
C LEU A 987 -24.75 33.70 -17.46
N ARG A 988 -24.75 34.79 -16.66
CA ARG A 988 -25.24 34.80 -15.26
C ARG A 988 -26.75 34.62 -15.14
N SER A 989 -27.51 34.83 -16.22
CA SER A 989 -28.96 34.66 -16.24
C SER A 989 -29.39 33.21 -16.49
N ILE A 990 -28.46 32.34 -16.87
CA ILE A 990 -28.70 30.90 -17.07
C ILE A 990 -28.55 30.18 -15.73
N SER A 991 -29.59 29.47 -15.30
CA SER A 991 -29.56 28.65 -14.09
C SER A 991 -28.74 27.36 -14.28
N ASP A 992 -28.22 26.79 -13.20
CA ASP A 992 -27.47 25.52 -13.26
C ASP A 992 -28.25 24.38 -13.95
N ALA A 993 -29.54 24.23 -13.64
CA ALA A 993 -30.40 23.23 -14.30
C ALA A 993 -30.59 23.46 -15.81
N ALA A 994 -30.46 24.71 -16.27
CA ALA A 994 -30.51 25.05 -17.69
C ALA A 994 -29.16 24.74 -18.35
N TRP A 995 -28.05 25.08 -17.69
CA TRP A 995 -26.71 24.72 -18.13
C TRP A 995 -26.53 23.20 -18.30
N ASP A 996 -26.97 22.41 -17.32
CA ASP A 996 -26.87 20.94 -17.38
C ASP A 996 -27.65 20.37 -18.57
N ARG A 997 -28.88 20.86 -18.79
CA ARG A 997 -29.71 20.45 -19.93
C ARG A 997 -29.08 20.81 -21.27
N LEU A 998 -28.58 22.05 -21.42
CA LEU A 998 -27.95 22.50 -22.65
C LEU A 998 -26.66 21.72 -22.95
N LEU A 999 -25.86 21.44 -21.92
CA LEU A 999 -24.62 20.67 -22.07
C LEU A 999 -24.87 19.22 -22.48
N GLU A 1000 -25.86 18.56 -21.88
CA GLU A 1000 -26.22 17.18 -22.28
C GLU A 1000 -26.66 17.13 -23.73
N HIS A 1001 -27.53 18.07 -24.14
CA HIS A 1001 -28.00 18.16 -25.52
C HIS A 1001 -26.88 18.44 -26.51
N THR A 1002 -25.93 19.32 -26.18
CA THR A 1002 -24.82 19.63 -27.09
C THR A 1002 -23.88 18.46 -27.38
N LYS A 1003 -23.88 17.39 -26.57
CA LYS A 1003 -23.13 16.15 -26.88
C LYS A 1003 -23.76 15.38 -28.05
N GLU A 1004 -25.07 15.51 -28.24
CA GLU A 1004 -25.82 14.84 -29.30
C GLU A 1004 -25.75 15.57 -30.64
N ILE A 1005 -25.25 16.81 -30.67
CA ILE A 1005 -25.17 17.62 -31.88
C ILE A 1005 -24.03 17.08 -32.75
N ASP A 1006 -24.40 16.50 -33.90
CA ASP A 1006 -23.43 16.11 -34.92
C ASP A 1006 -22.79 17.35 -35.56
N SER A 1007 -21.55 17.61 -35.17
CA SER A 1007 -20.77 18.77 -35.57
C SER A 1007 -20.43 18.75 -37.07
N GLU A 1008 -20.38 17.57 -37.70
CA GLU A 1008 -20.08 17.44 -39.13
C GLU A 1008 -21.24 17.96 -39.98
N THR A 1009 -22.47 17.64 -39.59
CA THR A 1009 -23.71 18.05 -40.30
C THR A 1009 -24.07 19.52 -40.10
N LEU A 1010 -23.52 20.18 -39.08
CA LEU A 1010 -23.73 21.61 -38.85
C LEU A 1010 -22.81 22.42 -39.78
N THR A 1011 -23.32 22.78 -40.96
CA THR A 1011 -22.63 23.59 -41.99
C THR A 1011 -23.55 24.68 -42.55
N THR A 1012 -22.96 25.78 -42.98
CA THR A 1012 -23.64 26.90 -43.64
C THR A 1012 -22.92 27.20 -44.96
N ASN A 1013 -23.62 27.83 -45.91
CA ASN A 1013 -23.03 28.17 -47.21
C ASN A 1013 -22.18 29.44 -47.15
N GLU A 1014 -22.48 30.36 -46.21
CA GLU A 1014 -21.81 31.65 -46.08
C GLU A 1014 -21.83 32.14 -44.63
N ALA A 1015 -20.65 32.24 -44.00
CA ALA A 1015 -20.51 32.62 -42.60
C ALA A 1015 -20.75 34.12 -42.39
N LEU A 1016 -21.35 34.43 -41.25
CA LEU A 1016 -21.57 35.78 -40.76
C LEU A 1016 -20.27 36.39 -40.22
N GLU A 1017 -20.02 37.69 -40.41
CA GLU A 1017 -18.93 38.37 -39.70
C GLU A 1017 -19.23 38.42 -38.18
N LEU A 1018 -18.19 38.55 -37.33
CA LEU A 1018 -18.34 38.52 -35.86
C LEU A 1018 -19.37 39.54 -35.32
N ASN A 1019 -19.37 40.75 -35.87
CA ASN A 1019 -20.32 41.80 -35.51
C ASN A 1019 -21.74 41.49 -36.00
N GLU A 1020 -21.87 40.72 -37.08
CA GLU A 1020 -23.16 40.26 -37.59
C GLU A 1020 -23.78 39.20 -36.69
N ILE A 1021 -22.97 38.24 -36.23
CA ILE A 1021 -23.39 37.23 -35.24
C ILE A 1021 -23.92 37.93 -33.98
N ALA A 1022 -23.13 38.84 -33.42
CA ALA A 1022 -23.53 39.55 -32.21
C ALA A 1022 -24.74 40.48 -32.43
N GLY A 1023 -24.87 41.09 -33.62
CA GLY A 1023 -25.96 41.99 -33.99
C GLY A 1023 -27.30 41.27 -34.24
N GLN A 1024 -27.31 39.97 -34.51
CA GLN A 1024 -28.56 39.20 -34.64
C GLN A 1024 -29.27 38.98 -33.31
N VAL A 1025 -28.61 39.16 -32.16
CA VAL A 1025 -29.27 39.06 -30.86
C VAL A 1025 -29.70 40.44 -30.39
N GLY A 1026 -31.01 40.72 -30.50
CA GLY A 1026 -31.60 42.00 -30.14
C GLY A 1026 -31.62 42.30 -28.63
N ARG A 1027 -32.04 43.52 -28.29
CA ARG A 1027 -32.10 44.04 -26.91
C ARG A 1027 -32.94 43.20 -25.94
N HIS A 1028 -33.99 42.55 -26.44
CA HIS A 1028 -34.84 41.61 -25.72
C HIS A 1028 -34.47 40.14 -25.95
N ARG A 1029 -33.40 39.87 -26.70
CA ARG A 1029 -32.96 38.54 -27.19
C ARG A 1029 -33.86 37.96 -28.27
N HIS A 1030 -34.44 38.80 -29.12
CA HIS A 1030 -35.03 38.35 -30.38
C HIS A 1030 -33.88 38.00 -31.34
N LEU A 1031 -34.00 36.88 -32.07
CA LEU A 1031 -33.03 36.53 -33.12
C LEU A 1031 -33.47 37.18 -34.44
N LEU A 1032 -32.78 38.24 -34.85
CA LEU A 1032 -33.15 39.11 -35.96
C LEU A 1032 -32.50 38.64 -37.26
N MET A 1033 -33.25 38.67 -38.36
CA MET A 1033 -32.80 38.17 -39.67
C MET A 1033 -33.37 39.00 -40.82
N SER A 1034 -32.52 39.32 -41.80
CA SER A 1034 -32.91 40.14 -42.97
C SER A 1034 -32.31 39.63 -44.28
N GLU A 1035 -31.35 38.71 -44.22
CA GLU A 1035 -30.65 38.13 -45.36
C GLU A 1035 -30.74 36.61 -45.27
N ALA A 1036 -30.62 35.91 -46.40
CA ALA A 1036 -30.74 34.45 -46.45
C ALA A 1036 -29.77 33.74 -45.48
N ARG A 1037 -28.52 34.20 -45.39
CA ARG A 1037 -27.52 33.70 -44.42
C ARG A 1037 -27.89 33.96 -42.96
N HIS A 1038 -28.61 35.06 -42.65
CA HIS A 1038 -29.12 35.29 -41.28
C HIS A 1038 -30.17 34.23 -40.93
N VAL A 1039 -31.09 33.98 -41.87
CA VAL A 1039 -32.14 32.97 -41.74
C VAL A 1039 -31.53 31.58 -41.56
N GLU A 1040 -30.51 31.24 -42.35
CA GLU A 1040 -29.84 29.94 -42.31
C GLU A 1040 -29.23 29.64 -40.93
N VAL A 1041 -28.45 30.57 -40.36
CA VAL A 1041 -27.82 30.36 -39.04
C VAL A 1041 -28.86 30.23 -37.91
N VAL A 1042 -29.92 31.03 -37.96
CA VAL A 1042 -31.02 30.93 -36.98
C VAL A 1042 -31.76 29.60 -37.13
N ALA A 1043 -32.06 29.17 -38.36
CA ALA A 1043 -32.69 27.89 -38.63
C ALA A 1043 -31.82 26.71 -38.15
N LEU A 1044 -30.52 26.73 -38.45
CA LEU A 1044 -29.56 25.72 -37.96
C LEU A 1044 -29.54 25.68 -36.43
N THR A 1045 -29.66 26.81 -35.75
CA THR A 1045 -29.75 26.86 -34.29
C THR A 1045 -31.03 26.19 -33.79
N VAL A 1046 -32.18 26.50 -34.39
CA VAL A 1046 -33.48 25.91 -34.06
C VAL A 1046 -33.44 24.39 -34.25
N THR A 1047 -32.88 23.91 -35.36
CA THR A 1047 -32.73 22.49 -35.66
C THR A 1047 -31.75 21.81 -34.71
N ALA A 1048 -30.56 22.38 -34.51
CA ALA A 1048 -29.51 21.80 -33.67
C ALA A 1048 -29.96 21.65 -32.21
N PHE A 1049 -30.72 22.61 -31.69
CA PHE A 1049 -31.26 22.58 -30.34
C PHE A 1049 -32.68 21.99 -30.22
N LYS A 1050 -33.20 21.40 -31.32
CA LYS A 1050 -34.53 20.78 -31.39
C LYS A 1050 -35.64 21.66 -30.82
N VAL A 1051 -35.59 22.97 -31.10
CA VAL A 1051 -36.61 23.92 -30.62
C VAL A 1051 -37.92 23.66 -31.35
N ALA A 1052 -38.99 23.33 -30.63
CA ALA A 1052 -40.24 22.94 -31.26
C ALA A 1052 -40.90 24.11 -32.00
N HIS A 1053 -41.50 23.83 -33.16
CA HIS A 1053 -42.19 24.84 -33.99
C HIS A 1053 -43.28 25.62 -33.25
N GLY A 1054 -43.90 25.04 -32.22
CA GLY A 1054 -44.92 25.72 -31.40
C GLY A 1054 -44.35 26.64 -30.31
N ASN A 1055 -43.02 26.66 -30.12
CA ASN A 1055 -42.36 27.38 -29.03
C ASN A 1055 -41.64 28.65 -29.49
N TYR A 1056 -41.81 29.03 -30.75
CA TYR A 1056 -41.34 30.30 -31.25
C TYR A 1056 -42.32 30.87 -32.26
N GLU A 1057 -42.29 32.18 -32.37
CA GLU A 1057 -43.05 32.94 -33.36
C GLU A 1057 -42.05 33.72 -34.21
N VAL A 1058 -42.29 33.75 -35.52
CA VAL A 1058 -41.53 34.60 -36.43
C VAL A 1058 -42.41 35.79 -36.77
N VAL A 1059 -41.96 36.97 -36.36
CA VAL A 1059 -42.66 38.24 -36.58
C VAL A 1059 -41.85 39.07 -37.54
N GLY A 1060 -42.52 39.87 -38.36
CA GLY A 1060 -41.91 40.75 -39.34
C GLY A 1060 -42.05 42.22 -39.01
N LYS A 1061 -41.01 43.02 -39.30
CA LYS A 1061 -41.10 44.48 -39.37
C LYS A 1061 -40.96 44.91 -40.82
N ASN A 1062 -41.98 45.60 -41.35
CA ASN A 1062 -42.07 45.92 -42.79
C ASN A 1062 -41.82 44.67 -43.66
N PHE A 1063 -42.54 43.60 -43.35
CA PHE A 1063 -42.26 42.23 -43.80
C PHE A 1063 -42.56 42.02 -45.28
N SER A 1064 -41.53 42.09 -46.12
CA SER A 1064 -41.65 41.94 -47.58
C SER A 1064 -41.86 40.48 -48.00
N ASP A 1065 -42.41 40.29 -49.20
CA ASP A 1065 -42.55 38.96 -49.80
C ASP A 1065 -41.18 38.27 -50.01
N ASP A 1066 -40.12 39.05 -50.18
CA ASP A 1066 -38.74 38.56 -50.25
C ASP A 1066 -38.33 37.87 -48.92
N ILE A 1067 -38.63 38.48 -47.77
CA ILE A 1067 -38.33 37.88 -46.45
C ILE A 1067 -39.15 36.60 -46.25
N LYS A 1068 -40.42 36.59 -46.67
CA LYS A 1068 -41.27 35.38 -46.62
C LYS A 1068 -40.68 34.25 -47.46
N SER A 1069 -40.18 34.57 -48.66
CA SER A 1069 -39.55 33.60 -49.56
C SER A 1069 -38.26 33.00 -48.97
N MET A 1070 -37.49 33.78 -48.21
CA MET A 1070 -36.26 33.32 -47.55
C MET A 1070 -36.52 32.39 -46.36
N LEU A 1071 -37.62 32.58 -45.64
CA LEU A 1071 -37.98 31.79 -44.45
C LEU A 1071 -38.58 30.41 -44.81
N LEU A 1072 -39.29 30.33 -45.93
CA LEU A 1072 -40.03 29.15 -46.37
C LEU A 1072 -39.18 27.86 -46.45
N PRO A 1073 -37.97 27.87 -47.06
CA PRO A 1073 -37.12 26.68 -47.19
C PRO A 1073 -36.70 26.07 -45.86
N TYR A 1074 -36.61 26.88 -44.81
CA TYR A 1074 -36.18 26.47 -43.48
C TYR A 1074 -37.35 26.14 -42.53
N GLY A 1075 -38.58 26.12 -43.04
CA GLY A 1075 -39.78 25.82 -42.25
C GLY A 1075 -40.14 26.91 -41.22
N LEU A 1076 -39.55 28.09 -41.33
CA LEU A 1076 -39.88 29.25 -40.51
C LEU A 1076 -41.11 29.94 -41.14
N LYS A 1077 -42.22 30.02 -40.41
CA LYS A 1077 -43.46 30.65 -40.89
C LYS A 1077 -43.84 31.82 -40.03
N GLU A 1078 -44.31 32.87 -40.67
CA GLU A 1078 -44.80 34.07 -40.01
C GLU A 1078 -46.07 33.78 -39.22
N VAL A 1079 -46.15 34.37 -38.03
CA VAL A 1079 -47.40 34.49 -37.28
C VAL A 1079 -47.86 35.94 -37.40
N SER A 1080 -49.03 36.16 -38.01
CA SER A 1080 -49.59 37.50 -38.21
C SER A 1080 -50.17 38.03 -36.90
N ASP A 1081 -49.32 38.47 -35.99
CA ASP A 1081 -49.72 39.18 -34.78
C ASP A 1081 -49.20 40.63 -34.83
N MET A 1082 -50.12 41.58 -35.01
CA MET A 1082 -49.82 42.98 -35.34
C MET A 1082 -49.34 43.81 -34.13
N ASP A 1083 -49.38 43.24 -32.91
CA ASP A 1083 -49.09 43.95 -31.65
C ASP A 1083 -47.68 43.69 -31.07
N ILE A 1084 -46.85 42.86 -31.70
CA ILE A 1084 -45.52 42.50 -31.18
C ILE A 1084 -44.42 43.46 -31.70
N GLN A 1085 -43.85 44.27 -30.80
CA GLN A 1085 -42.75 45.19 -31.14
C GLN A 1085 -41.39 44.47 -31.22
N LEU A 1086 -40.82 44.37 -32.43
CA LEU A 1086 -39.47 43.83 -32.65
C LEU A 1086 -38.34 44.77 -32.19
N ASP A 1087 -37.21 44.14 -31.84
CA ASP A 1087 -35.97 44.84 -31.54
C ASP A 1087 -35.41 45.51 -32.80
N MET A 1088 -34.78 46.66 -32.64
CA MET A 1088 -34.12 47.34 -33.75
C MET A 1088 -32.95 46.48 -34.26
N PHE A 1089 -32.92 46.23 -35.58
CA PHE A 1089 -31.86 45.43 -36.19
C PHE A 1089 -30.77 46.33 -36.80
N GLU A 1090 -29.68 46.47 -36.05
CA GLU A 1090 -28.50 47.24 -36.43
C GLU A 1090 -27.28 46.33 -36.39
N VAL A 1091 -26.51 46.33 -37.47
CA VAL A 1091 -25.36 45.45 -37.62
C VAL A 1091 -24.21 46.21 -38.28
N VAL A 1092 -22.99 46.00 -37.82
CA VAL A 1092 -21.79 46.53 -38.47
C VAL A 1092 -21.24 45.48 -39.42
N LYS A 1093 -21.38 45.71 -40.73
CA LYS A 1093 -20.88 44.83 -41.80
C LYS A 1093 -19.81 45.55 -42.59
N SER A 1094 -18.63 44.93 -42.75
CA SER A 1094 -17.51 45.52 -43.51
C SER A 1094 -17.17 46.96 -43.08
N SER A 1095 -17.21 47.24 -41.78
CA SER A 1095 -16.99 48.57 -41.16
C SER A 1095 -18.02 49.65 -41.50
N ARG A 1096 -19.21 49.28 -42.01
CA ARG A 1096 -20.35 50.19 -42.21
C ARG A 1096 -21.51 49.77 -41.29
N GLU A 1097 -22.11 50.74 -40.62
CA GLU A 1097 -23.35 50.53 -39.88
C GLU A 1097 -24.51 50.32 -40.86
N MET A 1098 -25.15 49.16 -40.77
CA MET A 1098 -26.35 48.81 -41.51
C MET A 1098 -27.53 48.78 -40.57
N LYS A 1099 -28.55 49.59 -40.86
CA LYS A 1099 -29.82 49.63 -40.13
C LYS A 1099 -30.92 49.08 -41.01
N TYR A 1100 -31.32 47.84 -40.76
CA TYR A 1100 -32.34 47.18 -41.57
C TYR A 1100 -33.72 47.77 -41.26
N GLN A 1101 -34.43 48.18 -42.31
CA GLN A 1101 -35.79 48.71 -42.21
C GLN A 1101 -36.85 47.62 -42.42
N GLN A 1102 -36.48 46.52 -43.08
CA GLN A 1102 -37.31 45.34 -43.34
C GLN A 1102 -36.56 44.11 -42.79
N TYR A 1103 -37.13 43.39 -41.82
CA TYR A 1103 -36.51 42.21 -41.23
C TYR A 1103 -37.52 41.34 -40.49
N ALA A 1104 -37.15 40.08 -40.24
CA ALA A 1104 -37.84 39.17 -39.34
C ALA A 1104 -37.16 39.12 -37.97
N GLY A 1105 -37.90 38.75 -36.93
CA GLY A 1105 -37.35 38.30 -35.66
C GLY A 1105 -37.99 36.97 -35.26
N LEU A 1106 -37.17 36.05 -34.75
CA LEU A 1106 -37.64 34.84 -34.07
C LEU A 1106 -37.71 35.12 -32.57
N LEU A 1107 -38.90 34.97 -32.00
CA LEU A 1107 -39.20 35.16 -30.59
C LEU A 1107 -39.53 33.82 -29.97
N LEU A 1108 -38.78 33.41 -28.94
CA LEU A 1108 -39.09 32.20 -28.20
C LEU A 1108 -40.20 32.48 -27.16
N THR A 1109 -41.26 31.70 -27.20
CA THR A 1109 -42.26 31.63 -26.13
C THR A 1109 -41.76 30.69 -25.03
N LYS A 1110 -42.02 31.03 -23.76
CA LYS A 1110 -41.48 30.27 -22.63
C LYS A 1110 -42.16 28.89 -22.59
N ASN A 1111 -41.39 27.81 -22.73
CA ASN A 1111 -41.87 26.44 -22.60
C ASN A 1111 -40.98 25.64 -21.64
N GLU A 1112 -41.58 24.92 -20.68
CA GLU A 1112 -40.84 24.12 -19.70
C GLU A 1112 -40.46 22.70 -20.19
N SER A 1113 -41.00 22.21 -21.30
CA SER A 1113 -40.72 20.86 -21.81
C SER A 1113 -39.59 20.79 -22.84
N ASP A 1114 -39.16 21.91 -23.41
CA ASP A 1114 -38.14 21.95 -24.47
C ASP A 1114 -36.69 21.99 -23.94
N VAL A 1115 -35.73 21.71 -24.83
CA VAL A 1115 -34.29 21.85 -24.58
C VAL A 1115 -33.93 23.31 -24.27
N VAL A 1116 -34.47 24.24 -25.05
CA VAL A 1116 -34.32 25.69 -24.87
C VAL A 1116 -35.64 26.25 -24.37
N ARG A 1117 -35.67 26.73 -23.12
CA ARG A 1117 -36.91 27.05 -22.40
C ARG A 1117 -37.26 28.52 -22.36
N ASN A 1118 -36.29 29.39 -22.60
CA ASN A 1118 -36.48 30.83 -22.54
C ASN A 1118 -35.48 31.56 -23.46
N ARG A 1119 -35.75 32.84 -23.69
CA ARG A 1119 -34.96 33.71 -24.56
C ARG A 1119 -33.49 33.90 -24.14
N TYR A 1120 -33.12 33.70 -22.88
CA TYR A 1120 -31.71 33.74 -22.47
C TYR A 1120 -30.99 32.49 -22.96
N GLU A 1121 -31.60 31.32 -22.76
CA GLU A 1121 -31.07 30.05 -23.26
C GLU A 1121 -30.98 30.03 -24.78
N LEU A 1122 -31.97 30.61 -25.48
CA LEU A 1122 -31.94 30.73 -26.94
C LEU A 1122 -30.77 31.57 -27.43
N ALA A 1123 -30.50 32.71 -26.78
CA ALA A 1123 -29.37 33.55 -27.13
C ALA A 1123 -28.04 32.79 -26.94
N VAL A 1124 -27.88 32.03 -25.85
CA VAL A 1124 -26.66 31.23 -25.64
C VAL A 1124 -26.53 30.12 -26.68
N ALA A 1125 -27.61 29.40 -26.98
CA ALA A 1125 -27.64 28.36 -28.02
C ALA A 1125 -27.25 28.92 -29.39
N TYR A 1126 -27.81 30.09 -29.74
CA TYR A 1126 -27.47 30.80 -30.98
C TYR A 1126 -25.99 31.21 -31.03
N LEU A 1127 -25.46 31.83 -29.97
CA LEU A 1127 -24.06 32.25 -29.95
C LEU A 1127 -23.11 31.07 -30.10
N VAL A 1128 -23.43 29.91 -29.51
CA VAL A 1128 -22.63 28.67 -29.68
C VAL A 1128 -22.69 28.18 -31.12
N THR A 1129 -23.88 28.06 -31.72
CA THR A 1129 -24.04 27.60 -33.11
C THR A 1129 -23.36 28.54 -34.10
N ALA A 1130 -23.62 29.84 -34.00
CA ALA A 1130 -23.10 30.85 -34.92
C ALA A 1130 -21.57 30.98 -34.81
N THR A 1131 -21.01 30.94 -33.58
CA THR A 1131 -19.56 30.98 -33.39
C THR A 1131 -18.89 29.72 -33.95
N TYR A 1132 -19.50 28.54 -33.76
CA TYR A 1132 -18.98 27.30 -34.35
C TYR A 1132 -18.95 27.38 -35.88
N LEU A 1133 -20.04 27.81 -36.51
CA LEU A 1133 -20.12 27.95 -37.98
C LEU A 1133 -19.08 28.94 -38.51
N TYR A 1134 -18.91 30.09 -37.84
CA TYR A 1134 -17.89 31.08 -38.19
C TYR A 1134 -16.47 30.51 -38.17
N VAL A 1135 -16.14 29.78 -37.10
CA VAL A 1135 -14.79 29.23 -36.92
C VAL A 1135 -14.53 28.10 -37.92
N LYS A 1136 -15.53 27.25 -38.20
CA LYS A 1136 -15.45 26.15 -39.16
C LYS A 1136 -15.20 26.64 -40.59
N GLU A 1137 -15.91 27.68 -41.03
CA GLU A 1137 -15.84 28.16 -42.42
C GLU A 1137 -14.60 29.01 -42.72
N LYS A 1138 -14.15 29.84 -41.76
CA LYS A 1138 -12.93 30.66 -41.92
C LYS A 1138 -11.64 29.85 -42.02
N GLY A 1139 -11.70 28.52 -41.86
CA GLY A 1139 -10.52 27.64 -41.95
C GLY A 1139 -9.42 28.06 -40.98
N LEU A 1140 -9.78 28.65 -39.83
CA LEU A 1140 -8.85 29.02 -38.76
C LEU A 1140 -8.41 27.75 -38.00
N ASN A 1141 -7.91 26.77 -38.73
CA ASN A 1141 -7.06 25.72 -38.22
C ASN A 1141 -5.68 26.36 -38.03
N VAL A 1142 -5.51 27.02 -36.88
CA VAL A 1142 -4.20 27.52 -36.45
C VAL A 1142 -3.36 26.29 -36.13
N SER A 1143 -2.57 25.85 -37.11
CA SER A 1143 -1.56 24.80 -36.98
C SER A 1143 -0.50 25.16 -35.95
#